data_AF-A0A4Z1KB31-F1
#
_entry.id   AF-A0A4Z1KB31-F1
#
_cell.length_a   1.000
_cell.length_b   1.000
_cell.length_c   1.000
_cell.angle_alpha   90.00
_cell.angle_beta   90.00
_cell.angle_gamma   90.00
#
_symmetry.space_group_name_H-M   'P 1'
#
loop_
_entity.id
_entity.type
_entity.pdbx_description
1 polymer ?
#
loop_
_entity_poly.entity_id
_entity_poly.type
_entity_poly.pdbx_seq_one_letter_code
_entity_poly.pdbx_strand_id
1 'polypeptide(L)'
;MPDNPRYALQDVPGKGKGLVATQDIPKGTRIIEEKPIMTRPKRAPTGFSLRGQFNALNNKQQQAFLSLKNVHPYKNADEQYLGTFMRYPLQGLRYMDQAVQLLSGKELGGSLLGGLFVEASKMNIGHSDLARARILAEKATPYLKISYGSDSLQVLDNQHRANHPSKNIYYGLSSLDWATPVHDVPSSLDSTGFEDWLWRREGLQKSQIYFESPNSFLSNFTFLSFLELPHRDRKSPEFYENVGKSNCRPRRHWCFLGEILEFDLSDLVIVVKDIDDTNVEILLEPNARSIFPRLRKAHTVAILYAQRDGNITEPEIGLENVALFQIFPTSLSHLIALRDLTQEFSTKRETDNARTCHGCVQADPKADGLNKCIMMADQMYAKRNVPGKGLGLIATRDIPRGTRILSESALILGPELVGDDLRSCISEQWSNLNRQQRQDYASFGNMHPCTNEIERLCAIFNTNCLPLKGTYMSETGNPDGSQNRHKRGGLFPTACRINHACDRNAGAHWMESSQQIAVTALKDISKDEEITIHYLGLNKPRRVRRAMLQKDFGFECSCGLCSLPAKESKNSDRQLGEIPRLSLFIFGRIAASRRDRPLRELREFDQLVRLHNEQETGTADMGRIYVAIAEGVLKHSDLARGKVFAERAISDFEIVYGSDCMEIQKWGYLVDDPTEYELFGHSKGWKTTVDAIPTGLSPEKFEAWLWKRESVRSVEQIVDFRSRATFPPIIHLPVSSNSDYYETNEVSCSRARNHWCFLGEITHTTKFGNSSLAVKDVDGKEIKLKFETEEKGRELPPNRVRKGYTVAIINAKPHEFPIEDENCGGKIGILHDDELYLHTFFSRAIRVERSDSSIFNRIQWSENVPWMSDEISLAVQVPAMFNVLVLQ
;
A
#
# COMPACT_ATOMS: atom_id res chain seq x y z
N MET A 1 0.11 35.61 -32.69
CA MET A 1 1.11 34.53 -32.86
C MET A 1 2.42 35.23 -33.12
N PRO A 2 3.52 34.95 -32.40
CA PRO A 2 4.77 35.67 -32.67
C PRO A 2 5.23 35.35 -34.08
N ASP A 3 5.71 36.37 -34.80
CA ASP A 3 6.04 36.34 -36.23
C ASP A 3 7.23 35.44 -36.62
N ASN A 4 7.76 34.65 -35.68
CA ASN A 4 8.76 33.62 -35.96
C ASN A 4 8.65 32.45 -34.97
N PRO A 5 7.91 31.37 -35.28
CA PRO A 5 7.80 30.23 -34.38
C PRO A 5 9.14 29.48 -34.33
N ARG A 6 9.56 29.03 -33.13
CA ARG A 6 10.84 28.31 -32.90
C ARG A 6 10.93 26.96 -33.62
N TYR A 7 9.82 26.51 -34.16
CA TYR A 7 9.71 25.33 -34.99
C TYR A 7 8.75 25.62 -36.15
N ALA A 8 8.94 24.94 -37.27
CA ALA A 8 8.03 24.91 -38.40
C ALA A 8 7.51 23.49 -38.61
N LEU A 9 6.25 23.39 -39.05
CA LEU A 9 5.69 22.11 -39.49
C LEU A 9 6.13 21.87 -40.94
N GLN A 10 7.01 20.89 -41.16
CA GLN A 10 7.61 20.60 -42.46
C GLN A 10 7.46 19.11 -42.80
N ASP A 11 7.50 18.77 -44.10
CA ASP A 11 7.53 17.37 -44.52
C ASP A 11 8.90 16.75 -44.23
N VAL A 12 8.90 15.66 -43.48
CA VAL A 12 10.08 14.89 -43.14
C VAL A 12 10.03 13.57 -43.94
N PRO A 13 11.00 13.31 -44.83
CA PRO A 13 11.00 12.12 -45.69
C PRO A 13 10.78 10.82 -44.91
N GLY A 14 9.83 9.99 -45.36
CA GLY A 14 9.43 8.74 -44.71
C GLY A 14 8.60 8.89 -43.43
N LYS A 15 8.54 10.09 -42.84
CA LYS A 15 7.89 10.34 -41.53
C LYS A 15 6.64 11.22 -41.61
N GLY A 16 6.39 11.88 -42.75
CA GLY A 16 5.25 12.78 -42.95
C GLY A 16 5.53 14.17 -42.37
N LYS A 17 4.50 14.95 -42.04
CA LYS A 17 4.66 16.27 -41.41
C LYS A 17 5.25 16.13 -40.00
N GLY A 18 6.37 16.79 -39.74
CA GLY A 18 7.05 16.84 -38.45
C GLY A 18 7.36 18.27 -38.04
N LEU A 19 7.61 18.47 -36.75
CA LEU A 19 8.06 19.77 -36.22
C LEU A 19 9.58 19.82 -36.34
N VAL A 20 10.09 20.76 -37.12
CA VAL A 20 11.51 20.98 -37.35
C VAL A 20 11.89 22.32 -36.74
N ALA A 21 12.93 22.33 -35.92
CA ALA A 21 13.43 23.56 -35.33
C ALA A 21 13.85 24.53 -36.45
N THR A 22 13.38 25.78 -36.38
CA THR A 22 13.71 26.86 -37.34
C THR A 22 14.88 27.70 -36.86
N GLN A 23 15.28 27.52 -35.60
CA GLN A 23 16.39 28.16 -34.93
C GLN A 23 16.85 27.26 -33.78
N ASP A 24 18.02 27.53 -33.22
CA ASP A 24 18.52 26.79 -32.06
C ASP A 24 17.59 26.97 -30.85
N ILE A 25 17.25 25.86 -30.20
CA ILE A 25 16.33 25.82 -29.06
C ILE A 25 17.12 25.38 -27.81
N PRO A 26 17.39 26.28 -26.86
CA PRO A 26 18.10 25.93 -25.63
C PRO A 26 17.38 24.86 -24.83
N LYS A 27 18.13 23.92 -24.27
CA LYS A 27 17.59 22.79 -23.49
C LYS A 27 16.88 23.29 -22.23
N GLY A 28 15.69 22.75 -21.95
CA GLY A 28 14.78 23.22 -20.89
C GLY A 28 13.73 24.22 -21.37
N THR A 29 13.83 24.72 -22.61
CA THR A 29 12.82 25.61 -23.19
C THR A 29 11.54 24.82 -23.50
N ARG A 30 10.40 25.27 -22.97
CA ARG A 30 9.07 24.74 -23.33
C ARG A 30 8.78 25.04 -24.80
N ILE A 31 8.81 24.00 -25.65
CA ILE A 31 8.67 24.12 -27.12
C ILE A 31 7.19 24.23 -27.53
N ILE A 32 6.32 23.42 -26.95
CA ILE A 32 4.86 23.43 -27.16
C ILE A 32 4.17 23.19 -25.81
N GLU A 33 3.03 23.85 -25.61
CA GLU A 33 2.08 23.55 -24.54
C GLU A 33 0.67 23.62 -25.15
N GLU A 34 -0.03 22.50 -25.22
CA GLU A 34 -1.37 22.44 -25.80
C GLU A 34 -2.27 21.45 -25.05
N LYS A 35 -3.59 21.70 -25.11
CA LYS A 35 -4.60 20.81 -24.56
C LYS A 35 -4.96 19.74 -25.60
N PRO A 36 -5.17 18.47 -25.20
CA PRO A 36 -5.55 17.43 -26.13
C PRO A 36 -6.93 17.73 -26.72
N ILE A 37 -7.05 17.58 -28.05
CA ILE A 37 -8.32 17.79 -28.75
C ILE A 37 -9.29 16.60 -28.59
N MET A 38 -8.79 15.39 -28.33
CA MET A 38 -9.60 14.18 -28.10
C MET A 38 -8.96 13.29 -27.02
N THR A 39 -9.75 12.54 -26.26
CA THR A 39 -9.25 11.68 -25.17
C THR A 39 -9.94 10.31 -25.16
N ARG A 40 -9.23 9.27 -24.70
CA ARG A 40 -9.78 7.91 -24.53
C ARG A 40 -9.47 7.36 -23.13
N PRO A 41 -10.50 6.96 -22.35
CA PRO A 41 -10.31 6.36 -21.04
C PRO A 41 -9.84 4.90 -21.13
N LYS A 42 -9.11 4.41 -20.12
CA LYS A 42 -8.62 3.01 -20.00
C LYS A 42 -9.73 1.96 -20.06
N ARG A 43 -10.95 2.29 -19.62
CA ARG A 43 -12.18 1.51 -19.83
C ARG A 43 -13.22 2.44 -20.42
N ALA A 44 -13.66 2.16 -21.64
CA ALA A 44 -14.67 2.96 -22.31
C ALA A 44 -16.05 2.70 -21.67
N PRO A 45 -16.73 3.73 -21.13
CA PRO A 45 -18.10 3.57 -20.65
C PRO A 45 -19.04 3.25 -21.81
N THR A 46 -20.20 2.66 -21.50
CA THR A 46 -21.25 2.35 -22.47
C THR A 46 -21.68 3.63 -23.19
N GLY A 47 -21.54 3.69 -24.52
CA GLY A 47 -21.86 4.88 -25.33
C GLY A 47 -20.68 5.79 -25.69
N PHE A 48 -19.44 5.47 -25.25
CA PHE A 48 -18.25 6.21 -25.66
C PHE A 48 -17.99 6.09 -27.17
N SER A 49 -17.90 7.23 -27.88
CA SER A 49 -17.63 7.29 -29.32
C SER A 49 -16.53 8.31 -29.63
N LEU A 50 -15.44 7.84 -30.24
CA LEU A 50 -14.38 8.72 -30.77
C LEU A 50 -14.92 9.62 -31.90
N ARG A 51 -15.84 9.10 -32.73
CA ARG A 51 -16.56 9.90 -33.72
C ARG A 51 -17.43 10.98 -33.10
N GLY A 52 -18.06 10.70 -31.96
CA GLY A 52 -18.80 11.71 -31.19
C GLY A 52 -17.90 12.88 -30.76
N GLN A 53 -16.68 12.58 -30.30
CA GLN A 53 -15.69 13.62 -29.95
C GLN A 53 -15.16 14.35 -31.20
N PHE A 54 -14.88 13.64 -32.30
CA PHE A 54 -14.41 14.25 -33.54
C PHE A 54 -15.45 15.23 -34.13
N ASN A 55 -16.73 14.84 -34.15
CA ASN A 55 -17.82 15.70 -34.63
C ASN A 55 -18.03 16.95 -33.78
N ALA A 56 -17.61 16.93 -32.50
CA ALA A 56 -17.67 18.07 -31.60
C ALA A 56 -16.51 19.07 -31.80
N LEU A 57 -15.48 18.72 -32.57
CA LEU A 57 -14.36 19.61 -32.91
C LEU A 57 -14.77 20.65 -33.95
N ASN A 58 -14.13 21.82 -33.93
CA ASN A 58 -14.32 22.80 -35.01
C ASN A 58 -13.61 22.38 -36.30
N ASN A 59 -14.00 22.96 -37.44
CA ASN A 59 -13.47 22.58 -38.77
C ASN A 59 -11.93 22.61 -38.86
N LYS A 60 -11.28 23.56 -38.18
CA LYS A 60 -9.81 23.68 -38.19
C LYS A 60 -9.15 22.55 -37.40
N GLN A 61 -9.74 22.17 -36.25
CA GLN A 61 -9.28 21.04 -35.43
C GLN A 61 -9.54 19.69 -36.10
N GLN A 62 -10.67 19.53 -36.78
CA GLN A 62 -10.98 18.34 -37.56
C GLN A 62 -9.97 18.14 -38.70
N GLN A 63 -9.66 19.19 -39.45
CA GLN A 63 -8.64 19.15 -40.50
C GLN A 63 -7.24 18.84 -39.94
N ALA A 64 -6.87 19.43 -38.80
CA ALA A 64 -5.60 19.14 -38.15
C ALA A 64 -5.50 17.66 -37.70
N PHE A 65 -6.57 17.12 -37.10
CA PHE A 65 -6.63 15.71 -36.72
C PHE A 65 -6.52 14.77 -37.93
N LEU A 66 -7.25 15.06 -39.01
CA LEU A 66 -7.20 14.27 -40.25
C LEU A 66 -5.86 14.38 -41.00
N SER A 67 -5.07 15.43 -40.73
CA SER A 67 -3.73 15.60 -41.30
C SER A 67 -2.66 14.76 -40.59
N LEU A 68 -2.99 14.16 -39.45
CA LEU A 68 -2.09 13.23 -38.75
C LEU A 68 -1.93 11.95 -39.56
N LYS A 69 -0.70 11.42 -39.59
CA LYS A 69 -0.38 10.23 -40.37
C LYS A 69 -1.10 9.00 -39.81
N ASN A 70 -2.12 8.52 -40.52
CA ASN A 70 -2.75 7.23 -40.26
C ASN A 70 -2.12 6.17 -41.15
N VAL A 71 -1.53 5.14 -40.53
CA VAL A 71 -0.88 4.02 -41.24
C VAL A 71 -1.80 2.82 -41.42
N HIS A 72 -3.03 2.88 -40.89
CA HIS A 72 -4.02 1.82 -40.99
C HIS A 72 -4.99 2.11 -42.14
N PRO A 73 -5.23 1.18 -43.08
CA PRO A 73 -6.29 1.32 -44.06
C PRO A 73 -7.67 1.28 -43.36
N TYR A 74 -8.60 2.14 -43.77
CA TYR A 74 -9.90 2.31 -43.11
C TYR A 74 -11.04 2.29 -44.13
N LYS A 75 -12.19 1.70 -43.77
CA LYS A 75 -13.39 1.67 -44.63
C LYS A 75 -14.46 2.66 -44.19
N ASN A 76 -14.41 3.10 -42.93
CA ASN A 76 -15.33 4.06 -42.35
C ASN A 76 -14.60 5.00 -41.38
N ALA A 77 -15.30 6.07 -40.99
CA ALA A 77 -14.76 7.13 -40.15
C ALA A 77 -14.31 6.64 -38.76
N ASP A 78 -15.03 5.69 -38.16
CA ASP A 78 -14.70 5.16 -36.83
C ASP A 78 -13.36 4.39 -36.83
N GLU A 79 -13.12 3.59 -37.87
CA GLU A 79 -11.84 2.89 -38.09
C GLU A 79 -10.69 3.86 -38.40
N GLN A 80 -10.96 4.90 -39.18
CA GLN A 80 -9.98 5.95 -39.49
C GLN A 80 -9.52 6.66 -38.21
N TYR A 81 -10.45 7.00 -37.31
CA TYR A 81 -10.14 7.74 -36.10
C TYR A 81 -9.43 6.88 -35.05
N LEU A 82 -9.77 5.58 -34.99
CA LEU A 82 -9.08 4.63 -34.11
C LEU A 82 -7.66 4.30 -34.59
N GLY A 83 -7.47 4.12 -35.90
CA GLY A 83 -6.14 3.86 -36.49
C GLY A 83 -5.19 5.05 -36.32
N THR A 84 -5.71 6.28 -36.37
CA THR A 84 -4.93 7.50 -36.07
C THR A 84 -4.50 7.55 -34.59
N PHE A 85 -5.15 6.80 -33.69
CA PHE A 85 -4.96 6.84 -32.23
C PHE A 85 -3.97 5.77 -31.68
N MET A 86 -3.61 4.71 -32.42
CA MET A 86 -2.75 3.60 -31.95
C MET A 86 -1.34 3.63 -32.61
N ARG A 87 -0.24 3.40 -31.87
CA ARG A 87 1.17 3.51 -32.38
C ARG A 87 1.97 2.18 -32.42
N TYR A 88 2.64 1.95 -33.55
CA TYR A 88 3.80 1.07 -33.92
C TYR A 88 3.93 -0.37 -33.34
N PRO A 89 3.29 -1.38 -33.97
CA PRO A 89 3.39 -2.79 -33.55
C PRO A 89 4.78 -3.44 -33.73
N LEU A 90 5.57 -3.00 -34.72
CA LEU A 90 6.92 -3.52 -34.97
C LEU A 90 7.89 -3.26 -33.80
N GLN A 91 7.73 -2.14 -33.11
CA GLN A 91 8.57 -1.79 -31.97
C GLN A 91 8.24 -2.64 -30.74
N GLY A 92 6.96 -2.98 -30.54
CA GLY A 92 6.53 -3.91 -29.49
C GLY A 92 7.12 -5.30 -29.67
N LEU A 93 7.11 -5.84 -30.91
CA LEU A 93 7.75 -7.13 -31.21
C LEU A 93 9.26 -7.14 -30.93
N ARG A 94 9.96 -6.05 -31.21
CA ARG A 94 11.42 -5.94 -30.95
C ARG A 94 11.77 -5.88 -29.47
N TYR A 95 10.92 -5.28 -28.63
CA TYR A 95 11.14 -5.30 -27.18
C TYR A 95 10.89 -6.69 -26.59
N MET A 96 9.86 -7.40 -27.07
CA MET A 96 9.60 -8.78 -26.65
C MET A 96 10.73 -9.71 -27.07
N ASP A 97 11.29 -9.53 -28.27
CA ASP A 97 12.47 -10.26 -28.74
C ASP A 97 13.70 -10.05 -27.82
N GLN A 98 14.04 -8.80 -27.51
CA GLN A 98 15.16 -8.49 -26.60
C GLN A 98 14.96 -9.11 -25.22
N ALA A 99 13.73 -9.05 -24.69
CA ALA A 99 13.41 -9.68 -23.42
C ALA A 99 13.57 -11.21 -23.48
N VAL A 100 13.14 -11.85 -24.57
CA VAL A 100 13.32 -13.29 -24.78
C VAL A 100 14.81 -13.65 -24.84
N GLN A 101 15.64 -12.88 -25.53
CA GLN A 101 17.10 -13.12 -25.58
C GLN A 101 17.77 -12.99 -24.20
N LEU A 102 17.39 -11.98 -23.41
CA LEU A 102 17.97 -11.74 -22.08
C LEU A 102 17.60 -12.82 -21.05
N LEU A 103 16.46 -13.47 -21.25
CA LEU A 103 15.87 -14.45 -20.33
C LEU A 103 16.12 -15.90 -20.77
N SER A 104 16.40 -16.14 -22.05
CA SER A 104 16.69 -17.47 -22.58
C SER A 104 17.99 -18.03 -21.97
N GLY A 105 17.91 -19.25 -21.42
CA GLY A 105 19.06 -19.90 -20.76
C GLY A 105 19.27 -19.55 -19.29
N LYS A 106 18.41 -18.71 -18.68
CA LYS A 106 18.42 -18.43 -17.23
C LYS A 106 17.27 -19.17 -16.54
N GLU A 107 17.55 -19.89 -15.45
CA GLU A 107 16.58 -20.75 -14.72
C GLU A 107 15.37 -19.98 -14.15
N LEU A 108 15.43 -18.65 -14.04
CA LEU A 108 14.40 -17.79 -13.42
C LEU A 108 13.37 -17.17 -14.39
N GLY A 109 13.34 -17.57 -15.67
CA GLY A 109 12.56 -16.85 -16.71
C GLY A 109 11.35 -17.57 -17.33
N GLY A 110 11.05 -18.83 -16.97
CA GLY A 110 10.13 -19.70 -17.76
C GLY A 110 8.72 -19.15 -18.01
N SER A 111 8.02 -18.68 -16.97
CA SER A 111 6.66 -18.13 -17.10
C SER A 111 6.63 -16.81 -17.87
N LEU A 112 7.61 -15.94 -17.62
CA LEU A 112 7.76 -14.66 -18.34
C LEU A 112 8.07 -14.89 -19.83
N LEU A 113 8.94 -15.86 -20.15
CA LEU A 113 9.22 -16.29 -21.52
C LEU A 113 7.95 -16.79 -22.21
N GLY A 114 7.17 -17.66 -21.56
CA GLY A 114 5.88 -18.14 -22.08
C GLY A 114 4.90 -17.00 -22.37
N GLY A 115 4.79 -16.04 -21.45
CA GLY A 115 3.95 -14.84 -21.63
C GLY A 115 4.39 -13.96 -22.80
N LEU A 116 5.69 -13.73 -22.95
CA LEU A 116 6.24 -12.94 -24.06
C LEU A 116 5.93 -13.56 -25.43
N PHE A 117 6.08 -14.88 -25.56
CA PHE A 117 5.73 -15.59 -26.80
C PHE A 117 4.21 -15.56 -27.08
N VAL A 118 3.37 -15.64 -26.04
CA VAL A 118 1.91 -15.52 -26.18
C VAL A 118 1.50 -14.13 -26.68
N GLU A 119 2.04 -13.07 -26.09
CA GLU A 119 1.71 -11.70 -26.49
C GLU A 119 2.24 -11.38 -27.89
N ALA A 120 3.43 -11.87 -28.24
CA ALA A 120 3.94 -11.78 -29.61
C ALA A 120 3.03 -12.53 -30.61
N SER A 121 2.50 -13.70 -30.24
CA SER A 121 1.55 -14.46 -31.07
C SER A 121 0.24 -13.69 -31.28
N LYS A 122 -0.38 -13.19 -30.20
CA LYS A 122 -1.62 -12.38 -30.27
C LYS A 122 -1.45 -11.12 -31.12
N MET A 123 -0.29 -10.46 -30.99
CA MET A 123 0.03 -9.29 -31.80
C MET A 123 0.08 -9.64 -33.30
N ASN A 124 0.74 -10.75 -33.66
CA ASN A 124 0.78 -11.21 -35.06
C ASN A 124 -0.62 -11.63 -35.58
N ILE A 125 -1.47 -12.25 -34.75
CA ILE A 125 -2.87 -12.55 -35.07
C ILE A 125 -3.67 -11.27 -35.36
N GLY A 126 -3.49 -10.24 -34.52
CA GLY A 126 -4.06 -8.90 -34.71
C GLY A 126 -3.74 -8.30 -36.08
N HIS A 127 -2.55 -8.60 -36.58
CA HIS A 127 -2.04 -8.14 -37.88
C HIS A 127 -2.17 -9.17 -39.02
N SER A 128 -2.93 -10.24 -38.78
CA SER A 128 -3.19 -11.33 -39.73
C SER A 128 -1.96 -12.11 -40.22
N ASP A 129 -0.82 -12.03 -39.52
CA ASP A 129 0.36 -12.87 -39.78
C ASP A 129 0.18 -14.24 -39.12
N LEU A 130 -0.56 -15.13 -39.79
CA LEU A 130 -0.93 -16.41 -39.21
C LEU A 130 0.26 -17.37 -39.14
N ALA A 131 1.24 -17.22 -40.04
CA ALA A 131 2.45 -18.04 -40.08
C ALA A 131 3.30 -17.84 -38.81
N ARG A 132 3.68 -16.58 -38.49
CA ARG A 132 4.48 -16.28 -37.29
C ARG A 132 3.67 -16.48 -36.02
N ALA A 133 2.39 -16.10 -36.03
CA ALA A 133 1.51 -16.29 -34.88
C ALA A 133 1.46 -17.76 -34.40
N ARG A 134 1.36 -18.71 -35.33
CA ARG A 134 1.40 -20.14 -35.03
C ARG A 134 2.70 -20.52 -34.36
N ILE A 135 3.84 -20.20 -34.98
CA ILE A 135 5.16 -20.60 -34.48
C ILE A 135 5.46 -20.00 -33.10
N LEU A 136 5.06 -18.75 -32.86
CA LEU A 136 5.20 -18.10 -31.55
C LEU A 136 4.31 -18.79 -30.49
N ALA A 137 3.09 -19.19 -30.84
CA ALA A 137 2.24 -19.97 -29.93
C ALA A 137 2.81 -21.37 -29.67
N GLU A 138 3.36 -22.04 -30.69
CA GLU A 138 4.03 -23.33 -30.52
C GLU A 138 5.25 -23.20 -29.60
N LYS A 139 6.08 -22.17 -29.77
CA LYS A 139 7.21 -21.86 -28.88
C LYS A 139 6.78 -21.51 -27.47
N ALA A 140 5.63 -20.87 -27.28
CA ALA A 140 5.08 -20.65 -25.94
C ALA A 140 4.67 -21.95 -25.23
N THR A 141 4.26 -22.98 -25.99
CA THR A 141 3.60 -24.17 -25.43
C THR A 141 4.44 -24.92 -24.39
N PRO A 142 5.75 -25.21 -24.59
CA PRO A 142 6.57 -25.83 -23.57
C PRO A 142 6.66 -25.00 -22.28
N TYR A 143 6.84 -23.68 -22.40
CA TYR A 143 6.90 -22.78 -21.25
C TYR A 143 5.58 -22.69 -20.50
N LEU A 144 4.46 -22.65 -21.22
CA LEU A 144 3.14 -22.67 -20.62
C LEU A 144 2.81 -24.04 -20.00
N LYS A 145 3.25 -25.16 -20.59
CA LYS A 145 3.14 -26.49 -19.99
C LYS A 145 3.92 -26.60 -18.68
N ILE A 146 5.11 -26.00 -18.64
CA ILE A 146 5.94 -25.93 -17.43
C ILE A 146 5.28 -25.02 -16.38
N SER A 147 4.70 -23.90 -16.79
CA SER A 147 4.19 -22.86 -15.87
C SER A 147 2.73 -23.05 -15.45
N TYR A 148 1.92 -23.79 -16.21
CA TYR A 148 0.48 -23.93 -15.97
C TYR A 148 0.00 -25.38 -16.01
N GLY A 149 0.84 -26.34 -16.44
CA GLY A 149 0.43 -27.73 -16.64
C GLY A 149 -0.20 -27.98 -18.01
N SER A 150 -0.08 -29.21 -18.54
CA SER A 150 -0.43 -29.54 -19.94
C SER A 150 -1.93 -29.51 -20.25
N ASP A 151 -2.75 -29.62 -19.23
CA ASP A 151 -4.22 -29.66 -19.24
C ASP A 151 -4.87 -28.32 -18.85
N SER A 152 -4.06 -27.29 -18.54
CA SER A 152 -4.58 -25.97 -18.20
C SER A 152 -5.32 -25.30 -19.37
N LEU A 153 -6.33 -24.51 -19.04
CA LEU A 153 -7.07 -23.71 -20.02
C LEU A 153 -6.14 -22.77 -20.81
N GLN A 154 -5.05 -22.28 -20.19
CA GLN A 154 -4.05 -21.43 -20.83
C GLN A 154 -3.24 -22.20 -21.87
N VAL A 155 -2.84 -23.44 -21.57
CA VAL A 155 -2.15 -24.32 -22.52
C VAL A 155 -3.09 -24.78 -23.63
N LEU A 156 -4.34 -25.13 -23.29
CA LEU A 156 -5.37 -25.53 -24.26
C LEU A 156 -5.78 -24.37 -25.18
N ASP A 157 -5.96 -23.15 -24.65
CA ASP A 157 -6.19 -21.93 -25.44
C ASP A 157 -5.00 -21.63 -26.35
N ASN A 158 -3.77 -21.76 -25.83
CA ASN A 158 -2.58 -21.54 -26.62
C ASN A 158 -2.38 -22.61 -27.72
N GLN A 159 -2.68 -23.87 -27.44
CA GLN A 159 -2.67 -24.95 -28.42
C GLN A 159 -3.77 -24.74 -29.47
N HIS A 160 -4.97 -24.33 -29.06
CA HIS A 160 -6.04 -23.95 -29.98
C HIS A 160 -5.62 -22.75 -30.85
N ARG A 161 -4.93 -21.76 -30.27
CA ARG A 161 -4.34 -20.61 -30.99
C ARG A 161 -3.25 -21.03 -31.97
N ALA A 162 -2.39 -22.00 -31.63
CA ALA A 162 -1.40 -22.56 -32.54
C ALA A 162 -2.08 -23.31 -33.71
N ASN A 163 -3.08 -24.14 -33.41
CA ASN A 163 -3.77 -24.95 -34.40
C ASN A 163 -4.70 -24.13 -35.32
N HIS A 164 -5.32 -23.08 -34.78
CA HIS A 164 -6.34 -22.28 -35.46
C HIS A 164 -6.19 -20.77 -35.19
N PRO A 165 -5.06 -20.14 -35.55
CA PRO A 165 -4.80 -18.73 -35.22
C PRO A 165 -5.82 -17.77 -35.86
N SER A 166 -6.42 -18.13 -36.98
CA SER A 166 -7.49 -17.36 -37.64
C SER A 166 -8.86 -17.40 -36.94
N LYS A 167 -9.09 -18.37 -36.04
CA LYS A 167 -10.33 -18.45 -35.24
C LYS A 167 -10.23 -17.68 -33.92
N ASN A 168 -9.09 -17.06 -33.65
CA ASN A 168 -8.86 -16.33 -32.41
C ASN A 168 -9.57 -14.97 -32.44
N ILE A 169 -10.09 -14.53 -31.29
CA ILE A 169 -10.84 -13.26 -31.16
C ILE A 169 -10.06 -12.02 -31.62
N TYR A 170 -8.73 -12.10 -31.63
CA TYR A 170 -7.88 -10.99 -32.05
C TYR A 170 -7.65 -10.93 -33.57
N TYR A 171 -8.11 -11.93 -34.34
CA TYR A 171 -7.79 -12.04 -35.76
C TYR A 171 -8.30 -10.84 -36.57
N GLY A 172 -7.37 -10.19 -37.30
CA GLY A 172 -7.68 -9.07 -38.19
C GLY A 172 -8.15 -7.79 -37.49
N LEU A 173 -8.01 -7.69 -36.17
CA LEU A 173 -8.41 -6.51 -35.41
C LEU A 173 -7.50 -5.28 -35.63
N SER A 174 -6.32 -5.43 -36.26
CA SER A 174 -5.30 -4.36 -36.34
C SER A 174 -4.90 -3.94 -37.76
N SER A 175 -4.29 -4.82 -38.58
CA SER A 175 -3.96 -4.52 -40.00
C SER A 175 -3.81 -5.82 -40.81
N LEU A 176 -3.82 -5.71 -42.14
CA LEU A 176 -3.50 -6.81 -43.07
C LEU A 176 -2.10 -6.70 -43.69
N ASP A 177 -1.30 -5.69 -43.33
CA ASP A 177 0.03 -5.46 -43.93
C ASP A 177 1.01 -6.61 -43.67
N TRP A 178 0.76 -7.42 -42.64
CA TRP A 178 1.56 -8.58 -42.27
C TRP A 178 0.87 -9.89 -42.66
N ALA A 179 -0.20 -9.83 -43.44
CA ALA A 179 -1.02 -10.99 -43.75
C ALA A 179 -0.19 -12.08 -44.42
N THR A 180 -0.09 -13.21 -43.73
CA THR A 180 0.55 -14.44 -44.23
C THR A 180 -0.38 -15.61 -43.94
N PRO A 181 -0.55 -16.54 -44.88
CA PRO A 181 -1.27 -17.78 -44.62
C PRO A 181 -0.58 -18.60 -43.53
N VAL A 182 -1.34 -19.34 -42.72
CA VAL A 182 -0.80 -20.13 -41.60
C VAL A 182 0.27 -21.17 -42.01
N HIS A 183 0.27 -21.59 -43.27
CA HIS A 183 1.22 -22.57 -43.82
C HIS A 183 2.47 -21.94 -44.46
N ASP A 184 2.53 -20.61 -44.58
CA ASP A 184 3.61 -19.89 -45.26
C ASP A 184 4.82 -19.66 -44.33
N VAL A 185 5.26 -20.73 -43.66
CA VAL A 185 6.45 -20.74 -42.81
C VAL A 185 7.66 -21.18 -43.65
N PRO A 186 8.74 -20.37 -43.74
CA PRO A 186 9.91 -20.70 -44.55
C PRO A 186 10.59 -22.00 -44.09
N SER A 187 10.77 -22.95 -45.00
CA SER A 187 11.41 -24.25 -44.73
C SER A 187 12.89 -24.31 -45.14
N SER A 188 13.39 -23.30 -45.85
CA SER A 188 14.76 -23.24 -46.39
C SER A 188 15.73 -22.37 -45.59
N LEU A 189 15.32 -21.82 -44.45
CA LEU A 189 16.15 -20.97 -43.59
C LEU A 189 16.96 -21.80 -42.58
N ASP A 190 18.18 -21.37 -42.27
CA ASP A 190 18.96 -21.91 -41.16
C ASP A 190 18.41 -21.42 -39.80
N SER A 191 18.93 -21.92 -38.68
CA SER A 191 18.40 -21.60 -37.35
C SER A 191 18.39 -20.10 -37.04
N THR A 192 19.44 -19.39 -37.45
CA THR A 192 19.58 -17.94 -37.27
C THR A 192 18.64 -17.18 -38.19
N GLY A 193 18.58 -17.54 -39.47
CA GLY A 193 17.66 -16.94 -40.44
C GLY A 193 16.19 -17.18 -40.09
N PHE A 194 15.87 -18.31 -39.46
CA PHE A 194 14.53 -18.61 -38.97
C PHE A 194 14.12 -17.73 -37.79
N GLU A 195 15.00 -17.50 -36.81
CA GLU A 195 14.74 -16.57 -35.70
C GLU A 195 14.67 -15.12 -36.18
N ASP A 196 15.49 -14.74 -37.17
CA ASP A 196 15.42 -13.43 -37.79
C ASP A 196 14.09 -13.20 -38.51
N TRP A 197 13.61 -14.20 -39.25
CA TRP A 197 12.28 -14.17 -39.85
C TRP A 197 11.20 -14.08 -38.77
N LEU A 198 11.26 -14.93 -37.73
CA LEU A 198 10.24 -15.03 -36.69
C LEU A 198 10.04 -13.72 -35.93
N TRP A 199 11.13 -13.02 -35.60
CA TRP A 199 11.13 -11.76 -34.85
C TRP A 199 11.18 -10.50 -35.72
N ARG A 200 11.10 -10.67 -37.04
CA ARG A 200 11.16 -9.57 -38.03
C ARG A 200 12.44 -8.75 -37.94
N ARG A 201 13.59 -9.43 -37.84
CA ARG A 201 14.95 -8.87 -37.81
C ARG A 201 15.56 -8.72 -39.20
N GLU A 202 14.79 -8.92 -40.27
CA GLU A 202 15.32 -8.87 -41.63
C GLU A 202 15.96 -7.48 -41.90
N GLY A 203 17.24 -7.48 -42.32
CA GLY A 203 18.03 -6.26 -42.55
C GLY A 203 18.84 -5.74 -41.36
N LEU A 204 18.80 -6.39 -40.19
CA LEU A 204 19.63 -6.04 -39.00
C LEU A 204 20.94 -6.83 -38.88
N GLN A 205 21.23 -7.71 -39.84
CA GLN A 205 22.38 -8.64 -39.87
C GLN A 205 23.77 -7.99 -39.84
N LYS A 206 23.86 -6.65 -39.90
CA LYS A 206 25.11 -5.89 -39.83
C LYS A 206 25.27 -5.08 -38.54
N SER A 207 24.37 -5.15 -37.55
CA SER A 207 24.55 -4.42 -36.28
C SER A 207 25.21 -5.30 -35.23
N GLN A 208 26.49 -5.05 -34.96
CA GLN A 208 27.32 -5.76 -33.97
C GLN A 208 26.90 -5.48 -32.50
N ILE A 209 25.73 -4.86 -32.26
CA ILE A 209 25.22 -4.44 -30.95
C ILE A 209 24.58 -5.63 -30.17
N TYR A 210 24.51 -6.83 -30.77
CA TYR A 210 23.72 -7.95 -30.24
C TYR A 210 24.50 -9.07 -29.53
N PHE A 211 25.81 -8.94 -29.27
CA PHE A 211 26.61 -10.10 -28.82
C PHE A 211 27.49 -9.97 -27.55
N GLU A 212 27.43 -8.88 -26.78
CA GLU A 212 28.19 -8.81 -25.51
C GLU A 212 27.27 -8.70 -24.28
N SER A 213 27.20 -9.78 -23.51
CA SER A 213 26.69 -9.78 -22.13
C SER A 213 27.76 -9.16 -21.22
N PRO A 214 27.45 -8.12 -20.42
CA PRO A 214 28.40 -7.56 -19.47
C PRO A 214 28.61 -8.54 -18.30
N ASN A 215 29.53 -9.49 -18.48
CA ASN A 215 29.78 -10.59 -17.54
C ASN A 215 30.81 -10.27 -16.45
N SER A 216 31.28 -9.03 -16.31
CA SER A 216 32.22 -8.67 -15.25
C SER A 216 31.89 -7.31 -14.67
N PHE A 217 31.63 -7.28 -13.37
CA PHE A 217 31.52 -6.05 -12.61
C PHE A 217 32.90 -5.38 -12.64
N LEU A 218 33.00 -4.28 -13.39
CA LEU A 218 34.22 -3.49 -13.61
C LEU A 218 35.36 -4.17 -14.40
N SER A 219 35.08 -4.69 -15.59
CA SER A 219 36.14 -4.92 -16.58
C SER A 219 36.83 -3.59 -16.95
N ASN A 220 38.17 -3.57 -17.05
CA ASN A 220 38.94 -2.43 -17.62
C ASN A 220 38.49 -2.11 -19.06
N PHE A 221 37.76 -3.02 -19.71
CA PHE A 221 37.17 -2.81 -21.02
C PHE A 221 35.81 -2.08 -20.99
N THR A 222 35.22 -1.89 -19.81
CA THR A 222 33.92 -1.21 -19.65
C THR A 222 34.06 0.03 -18.76
N PHE A 223 34.99 0.06 -17.81
CA PHE A 223 35.19 1.18 -16.90
C PHE A 223 36.57 1.75 -17.12
N LEU A 224 36.62 2.87 -17.81
CA LEU A 224 37.83 3.48 -18.34
C LEU A 224 38.24 4.66 -17.47
N SER A 225 39.55 4.86 -17.34
CA SER A 225 40.06 6.12 -16.79
C SER A 225 39.87 7.26 -17.79
N PHE A 226 40.00 8.50 -17.32
CA PHE A 226 39.80 9.67 -18.18
C PHE A 226 40.69 9.63 -19.43
N LEU A 227 41.95 9.19 -19.27
CA LEU A 227 42.93 9.17 -20.36
C LEU A 227 42.57 8.17 -21.46
N GLU A 228 41.84 7.11 -21.11
CA GLU A 228 41.39 6.05 -22.01
C GLU A 228 40.05 6.37 -22.71
N LEU A 229 39.36 7.44 -22.31
CA LEU A 229 38.11 7.85 -22.92
C LEU A 229 38.33 8.37 -24.36
N PRO A 230 37.37 8.13 -25.27
CA PRO A 230 37.43 8.69 -26.62
C PRO A 230 37.31 10.21 -26.59
N HIS A 231 38.09 10.89 -27.42
CA HIS A 231 37.94 12.32 -27.65
C HIS A 231 36.69 12.61 -28.49
N ARG A 232 35.90 13.62 -28.12
CA ARG A 232 34.67 13.99 -28.83
C ARG A 232 34.94 14.36 -30.31
N ASP A 233 36.03 15.09 -30.56
CA ASP A 233 36.38 15.60 -31.90
C ASP A 233 37.24 14.65 -32.75
N ARG A 234 37.73 13.54 -32.17
CA ARG A 234 38.57 12.56 -32.89
C ARG A 234 37.79 11.29 -33.16
N LYS A 235 37.82 10.81 -34.41
CA LYS A 235 37.22 9.52 -34.76
C LYS A 235 38.05 8.39 -34.16
N SER A 236 37.51 7.74 -33.13
CA SER A 236 38.12 6.55 -32.50
C SER A 236 37.47 5.27 -33.02
N PRO A 237 38.06 4.57 -34.00
CA PRO A 237 37.48 3.36 -34.63
C PRO A 237 37.36 2.15 -33.68
N GLU A 238 38.03 2.20 -32.53
CA GLU A 238 37.91 1.24 -31.43
C GLU A 238 36.57 1.39 -30.69
N PHE A 239 36.11 2.61 -30.48
CA PHE A 239 34.88 2.92 -29.75
C PHE A 239 33.68 3.03 -30.68
N TYR A 240 33.90 3.44 -31.93
CA TYR A 240 32.84 3.75 -32.86
C TYR A 240 33.00 3.06 -34.21
N GLU A 241 31.90 2.56 -34.74
CA GLU A 241 31.79 2.05 -36.09
C GLU A 241 31.21 3.11 -37.02
N ASN A 242 31.81 3.28 -38.19
CA ASN A 242 31.40 4.26 -39.15
C ASN A 242 30.22 3.74 -39.99
N VAL A 243 29.06 4.40 -39.92
CA VAL A 243 27.81 3.97 -40.56
C VAL A 243 27.45 4.86 -41.77
N GLY A 244 28.32 5.78 -42.18
CA GLY A 244 28.08 6.66 -43.34
C GLY A 244 29.14 7.75 -43.53
N LYS A 245 28.86 8.78 -44.34
CA LYS A 245 29.83 9.88 -44.58
C LYS A 245 30.07 10.78 -43.35
N SER A 246 29.21 10.73 -42.33
CA SER A 246 29.31 11.58 -41.12
C SER A 246 28.73 11.01 -39.82
N ASN A 247 28.16 9.79 -39.80
CA ASN A 247 27.54 9.21 -38.59
C ASN A 247 28.31 7.99 -38.07
N CYS A 248 28.61 8.01 -36.77
CA CYS A 248 29.33 6.95 -36.07
C CYS A 248 28.44 6.35 -34.96
N ARG A 249 28.46 5.02 -34.77
CA ARG A 249 27.70 4.31 -33.70
C ARG A 249 28.66 3.65 -32.70
N PRO A 250 28.35 3.60 -31.38
CA PRO A 250 29.18 2.91 -30.40
C PRO A 250 29.32 1.40 -30.72
N ARG A 251 30.53 0.85 -30.60
CA ARG A 251 30.82 -0.59 -30.82
C ARG A 251 30.67 -1.43 -29.55
N ARG A 252 30.83 -0.81 -28.39
CA ARG A 252 30.77 -1.41 -27.05
C ARG A 252 30.18 -0.43 -26.04
N HIS A 253 29.88 -0.90 -24.84
CA HIS A 253 29.50 -0.07 -23.71
C HIS A 253 30.74 0.34 -22.90
N TRP A 254 30.85 1.61 -22.50
CA TRP A 254 31.84 2.07 -21.54
C TRP A 254 31.27 3.12 -20.58
N CYS A 255 31.91 3.28 -19.43
CA CYS A 255 31.51 4.14 -18.34
C CYS A 255 32.75 4.77 -17.69
N PHE A 256 32.67 6.05 -17.36
CA PHE A 256 33.68 6.74 -16.55
C PHE A 256 33.24 6.79 -15.10
N LEU A 257 34.17 6.57 -14.17
CA LEU A 257 33.93 6.71 -12.73
C LEU A 257 34.83 7.79 -12.14
N GLY A 258 34.27 8.63 -11.27
CA GLY A 258 35.05 9.64 -10.54
C GLY A 258 34.48 9.92 -9.16
N GLU A 259 35.33 10.13 -8.16
CA GLU A 259 34.93 10.54 -6.82
C GLU A 259 34.79 12.06 -6.74
N ILE A 260 33.65 12.56 -6.25
CA ILE A 260 33.40 13.99 -6.12
C ILE A 260 34.31 14.59 -5.04
N LEU A 261 35.22 15.47 -5.47
CA LEU A 261 36.08 16.25 -4.57
C LEU A 261 35.40 17.56 -4.16
N GLU A 262 34.83 18.25 -5.14
CA GLU A 262 34.15 19.53 -4.97
C GLU A 262 33.21 19.81 -6.14
N PHE A 263 32.31 20.78 -5.96
CA PHE A 263 31.37 21.21 -6.98
C PHE A 263 30.99 22.67 -6.75
N ASP A 264 30.92 23.45 -7.83
CA ASP A 264 30.41 24.81 -7.83
C ASP A 264 29.08 24.87 -8.56
N LEU A 265 28.03 25.26 -7.83
CA LEU A 265 26.67 25.34 -8.35
C LEU A 265 26.43 26.61 -9.18
N SER A 266 27.29 27.62 -9.05
CA SER A 266 27.23 28.88 -9.81
C SER A 266 27.84 28.69 -11.20
N ASP A 267 28.97 28.00 -11.26
CA ASP A 267 29.73 27.78 -12.49
C ASP A 267 29.40 26.44 -13.18
N LEU A 268 28.49 25.64 -12.60
CA LEU A 268 28.02 24.36 -13.15
C LEU A 268 29.15 23.34 -13.33
N VAL A 269 30.13 23.32 -12.42
CA VAL A 269 31.31 22.44 -12.50
C VAL A 269 31.32 21.45 -11.34
N ILE A 270 31.63 20.19 -11.61
CA ILE A 270 31.96 19.18 -10.60
C ILE A 270 33.40 18.73 -10.82
N VAL A 271 34.24 18.86 -9.81
CA VAL A 271 35.61 18.32 -9.85
C VAL A 271 35.59 16.93 -9.23
N VAL A 272 36.02 15.94 -10.01
CA VAL A 272 36.09 14.54 -9.58
C VAL A 272 37.49 13.98 -9.71
N LYS A 273 37.81 12.97 -8.90
CA LYS A 273 39.04 12.20 -8.98
C LYS A 273 38.76 10.84 -9.60
N ASP A 274 39.37 10.51 -10.74
CA ASP A 274 39.13 9.23 -11.41
C ASP A 274 39.90 8.06 -10.77
N ILE A 275 39.80 6.89 -11.40
CA ILE A 275 40.44 5.65 -10.93
C ILE A 275 41.98 5.68 -10.97
N ASP A 276 42.56 6.54 -11.81
CA ASP A 276 44.02 6.74 -11.95
C ASP A 276 44.49 7.97 -11.15
N ASP A 277 43.68 8.41 -10.18
CA ASP A 277 43.90 9.60 -9.36
C ASP A 277 43.98 10.92 -10.16
N THR A 278 43.42 10.96 -11.37
CA THR A 278 43.37 12.17 -12.20
C THR A 278 42.21 13.06 -11.77
N ASN A 279 42.48 14.34 -11.52
CA ASN A 279 41.42 15.33 -11.30
C ASN A 279 40.80 15.71 -12.65
N VAL A 280 39.48 15.52 -12.76
CA VAL A 280 38.69 15.74 -13.97
C VAL A 280 37.56 16.70 -13.66
N GLU A 281 37.43 17.73 -14.48
CA GLU A 281 36.32 18.67 -14.40
C GLU A 281 35.15 18.17 -15.25
N ILE A 282 33.97 18.09 -14.64
CA ILE A 282 32.72 17.76 -15.31
C ILE A 282 31.93 19.05 -15.48
N LEU A 283 31.84 19.50 -16.72
CA LEU A 283 31.06 20.68 -17.10
C LEU A 283 29.60 20.28 -17.29
N LEU A 284 28.70 20.87 -16.51
CA LEU A 284 27.28 20.58 -16.54
C LEU A 284 26.53 21.58 -17.41
N GLU A 285 25.61 21.07 -18.22
CA GLU A 285 24.66 21.91 -18.95
C GLU A 285 23.65 22.60 -18.00
N PRO A 286 23.09 23.79 -18.32
CA PRO A 286 22.19 24.56 -17.44
C PRO A 286 20.93 23.85 -16.96
N ASN A 287 20.52 22.78 -17.64
CA ASN A 287 19.38 21.92 -17.32
C ASN A 287 19.72 20.77 -16.35
N ALA A 288 20.98 20.60 -15.98
CA ALA A 288 21.43 19.60 -15.02
C ALA A 288 21.16 20.01 -13.56
N ARG A 289 20.46 21.13 -13.30
CA ARG A 289 20.11 21.56 -11.94
C ARG A 289 19.35 20.52 -11.12
N SER A 290 18.69 19.56 -11.77
CA SER A 290 18.00 18.45 -11.11
C SER A 290 18.93 17.49 -10.37
N ILE A 291 20.24 17.45 -10.67
CA ILE A 291 21.20 16.59 -9.96
C ILE A 291 21.76 17.24 -8.69
N PHE A 292 21.59 18.55 -8.49
CA PHE A 292 22.20 19.28 -7.38
C PHE A 292 21.82 18.78 -5.98
N PRO A 293 20.55 18.41 -5.70
CA PRO A 293 20.18 17.87 -4.39
C PRO A 293 20.88 16.55 -4.04
N ARG A 294 21.46 15.86 -5.04
CA ARG A 294 22.11 14.54 -4.91
C ARG A 294 23.64 14.63 -4.80
N LEU A 295 24.25 15.81 -5.01
CA LEU A 295 25.70 15.99 -4.95
C LEU A 295 26.20 15.99 -3.50
N ARG A 296 27.18 15.14 -3.20
CA ARG A 296 27.89 15.10 -1.92
C ARG A 296 29.36 14.78 -2.18
N LYS A 297 30.27 15.40 -1.41
CA LYS A 297 31.71 15.04 -1.47
C LYS A 297 31.91 13.56 -1.11
N ALA A 298 32.94 12.94 -1.67
CA ALA A 298 33.25 11.52 -1.52
C ALA A 298 32.19 10.54 -2.06
N HIS A 299 31.21 11.02 -2.85
CA HIS A 299 30.35 10.13 -3.64
C HIS A 299 30.97 9.86 -5.00
N THR A 300 30.65 8.71 -5.60
CA THR A 300 31.18 8.34 -6.92
C THR A 300 30.16 8.70 -8.00
N VAL A 301 30.57 9.45 -9.01
CA VAL A 301 29.82 9.65 -10.24
C VAL A 301 30.12 8.55 -11.24
N ALA A 302 29.12 8.18 -12.02
CA ALA A 302 29.26 7.31 -13.17
C ALA A 302 28.64 7.97 -14.40
N ILE A 303 29.40 8.01 -15.50
CA ILE A 303 28.99 8.64 -16.75
C ILE A 303 29.09 7.60 -17.87
N LEU A 304 27.93 7.16 -18.36
CA LEU A 304 27.88 6.20 -19.45
C LEU A 304 28.23 6.89 -20.77
N TYR A 305 29.12 6.27 -21.54
CA TYR A 305 29.69 6.79 -22.79
C TYR A 305 30.38 8.15 -22.65
N ALA A 306 31.05 8.40 -21.53
CA ALA A 306 31.83 9.61 -21.33
C ALA A 306 32.83 9.83 -22.48
N GLN A 307 33.01 11.10 -22.83
CA GLN A 307 33.94 11.57 -23.87
C GLN A 307 34.77 12.71 -23.30
N ARG A 308 35.99 12.86 -23.82
CA ARG A 308 36.88 13.97 -23.45
C ARG A 308 36.54 15.20 -24.28
N ASP A 309 36.32 16.31 -23.58
CA ASP A 309 36.11 17.64 -24.15
C ASP A 309 37.38 18.48 -23.98
N GLY A 310 37.72 19.32 -24.97
CA GLY A 310 38.84 20.28 -24.87
C GLY A 310 40.22 19.85 -25.42
N ASN A 311 41.02 20.88 -25.78
CA ASN A 311 42.38 20.76 -26.33
C ASN A 311 43.44 20.73 -25.22
N ILE A 312 43.95 19.53 -24.91
CA ILE A 312 45.29 19.18 -24.34
C ILE A 312 45.75 19.83 -23.01
N THR A 313 45.16 20.89 -22.45
CA THR A 313 45.70 21.53 -21.23
C THR A 313 45.06 21.10 -19.91
N GLU A 314 43.75 20.80 -19.85
CA GLU A 314 43.08 20.37 -18.61
C GLU A 314 42.11 19.18 -18.82
N PRO A 315 41.97 18.24 -17.86
CA PRO A 315 41.13 17.05 -18.01
C PRO A 315 39.63 17.38 -17.86
N GLU A 316 38.89 17.46 -18.97
CA GLU A 316 37.48 17.88 -18.97
C GLU A 316 36.51 16.87 -19.62
N ILE A 317 35.32 16.71 -19.03
CA ILE A 317 34.18 15.95 -19.56
C ILE A 317 32.93 16.85 -19.59
N GLY A 318 32.36 17.11 -20.77
CA GLY A 318 31.08 17.79 -20.91
C GLY A 318 29.89 16.84 -20.78
N LEU A 319 29.00 17.12 -19.82
CA LEU A 319 27.80 16.33 -19.59
C LEU A 319 26.57 16.90 -20.32
N GLU A 320 26.39 16.51 -21.57
CA GLU A 320 25.26 16.94 -22.40
C GLU A 320 23.93 16.24 -22.03
N ASN A 321 24.01 15.00 -21.56
CA ASN A 321 22.85 14.16 -21.23
C ASN A 321 22.89 13.62 -19.80
N VAL A 322 22.16 14.27 -18.91
CA VAL A 322 22.02 13.93 -17.49
C VAL A 322 21.46 12.52 -17.27
N ALA A 323 20.71 11.94 -18.22
CA ALA A 323 20.18 10.58 -18.07
C ALA A 323 21.28 9.49 -18.10
N LEU A 324 22.48 9.82 -18.58
CA LEU A 324 23.64 8.94 -18.59
C LEU A 324 24.54 9.12 -17.35
N PHE A 325 24.16 10.02 -16.44
CA PHE A 325 24.89 10.39 -15.25
C PHE A 325 24.19 9.84 -14.00
N GLN A 326 24.93 9.14 -13.16
CA GLN A 326 24.44 8.57 -11.91
C GLN A 326 25.41 8.85 -10.76
N ILE A 327 24.89 9.12 -9.57
CA ILE A 327 25.69 9.29 -8.35
C ILE A 327 25.45 8.09 -7.43
N PHE A 328 26.52 7.45 -7.00
CA PHE A 328 26.55 6.39 -6.01
C PHE A 328 26.96 6.95 -4.64
N PRO A 329 26.22 6.64 -3.56
CA PRO A 329 26.53 7.14 -2.22
C PRO A 329 27.67 6.38 -1.55
N THR A 330 28.79 6.21 -2.25
CA THR A 330 30.01 5.56 -1.78
C THR A 330 31.24 6.17 -2.47
N SER A 331 32.37 6.17 -1.79
CA SER A 331 33.66 6.63 -2.34
C SER A 331 34.16 5.69 -3.43
N LEU A 332 34.93 6.21 -4.38
CA LEU A 332 35.47 5.41 -5.49
C LEU A 332 36.44 4.36 -4.97
N SER A 333 37.24 4.72 -3.97
CA SER A 333 38.14 3.80 -3.26
C SER A 333 37.40 2.61 -2.64
N HIS A 334 36.25 2.84 -1.99
CA HIS A 334 35.42 1.77 -1.44
C HIS A 334 34.76 0.93 -2.54
N LEU A 335 34.36 1.54 -3.66
CA LEU A 335 33.80 0.83 -4.81
C LEU A 335 34.85 -0.08 -5.48
N ILE A 336 36.11 0.39 -5.53
CA ILE A 336 37.28 -0.38 -5.96
C ILE A 336 37.64 -1.48 -4.96
N ALA A 337 37.60 -1.20 -3.65
CA ALA A 337 37.82 -2.23 -2.63
C ALA A 337 36.75 -3.33 -2.70
N LEU A 338 35.49 -2.97 -2.96
CA LEU A 338 34.41 -3.92 -3.23
C LEU A 338 34.67 -4.74 -4.49
N ARG A 339 35.25 -4.16 -5.55
CA ARG A 339 35.73 -4.90 -6.73
C ARG A 339 36.79 -5.91 -6.33
N ASP A 340 37.83 -5.48 -5.62
CA ASP A 340 38.97 -6.33 -5.28
C ASP A 340 38.53 -7.49 -4.39
N LEU A 341 37.69 -7.23 -3.39
CA LEU A 341 37.05 -8.26 -2.58
C LEU A 341 36.18 -9.19 -3.44
N THR A 342 35.33 -8.62 -4.30
CA THR A 342 34.49 -9.44 -5.18
C THR A 342 35.36 -10.32 -6.08
N GLN A 343 36.45 -9.81 -6.65
CA GLN A 343 37.33 -10.56 -7.52
C GLN A 343 38.13 -11.62 -6.74
N GLU A 344 38.64 -11.29 -5.56
CA GLU A 344 39.32 -12.21 -4.64
C GLU A 344 38.43 -13.41 -4.25
N PHE A 345 37.14 -13.16 -3.98
CA PHE A 345 36.21 -14.20 -3.55
C PHE A 345 35.40 -14.83 -4.70
N SER A 346 35.42 -14.25 -5.91
CA SER A 346 34.71 -14.77 -7.09
C SER A 346 35.59 -15.56 -8.05
N THR A 347 36.92 -15.33 -8.04
CA THR A 347 37.86 -16.03 -8.92
C THR A 347 38.49 -17.24 -8.23
N LYS A 348 38.82 -18.28 -9.01
CA LYS A 348 39.53 -19.47 -8.49
C LYS A 348 41.00 -19.12 -8.33
N ARG A 349 41.60 -19.45 -7.17
CA ARG A 349 43.03 -19.26 -6.96
C ARG A 349 43.83 -20.12 -7.94
N GLU A 350 44.86 -19.54 -8.55
CA GLU A 350 45.70 -20.23 -9.55
C GLU A 350 46.47 -21.44 -8.99
N THR A 351 46.73 -21.46 -7.68
CA THR A 351 47.54 -22.48 -7.02
C THR A 351 46.80 -23.80 -6.76
N ASP A 352 45.52 -23.74 -6.41
CA ASP A 352 44.74 -24.91 -5.95
C ASP A 352 43.33 -24.98 -6.56
N ASN A 353 43.00 -24.06 -7.46
CA ASN A 353 41.70 -23.94 -8.13
C ASN A 353 40.52 -23.77 -7.15
N ALA A 354 40.80 -23.38 -5.90
CA ALA A 354 39.80 -23.19 -4.86
C ALA A 354 39.27 -21.75 -4.84
N ARG A 355 37.98 -21.60 -4.51
CA ARG A 355 37.41 -20.30 -4.17
C ARG A 355 37.41 -20.14 -2.66
N THR A 356 37.82 -18.97 -2.19
CA THR A 356 37.74 -18.62 -0.77
C THR A 356 36.40 -17.96 -0.51
N CYS A 357 35.76 -18.23 0.63
CA CYS A 357 34.50 -17.61 0.97
C CYS A 357 34.69 -16.34 1.81
N HIS A 358 34.14 -15.19 1.38
CA HIS A 358 34.27 -13.89 2.08
C HIS A 358 33.79 -13.92 3.53
N GLY A 359 32.73 -14.68 3.83
CA GLY A 359 32.14 -14.71 5.17
C GLY A 359 32.90 -15.58 6.18
N CYS A 360 33.51 -16.69 5.73
CA CYS A 360 34.03 -17.73 6.61
C CYS A 360 35.51 -18.09 6.35
N VAL A 361 36.13 -17.48 5.34
CA VAL A 361 37.56 -17.60 4.96
C VAL A 361 38.00 -19.04 4.61
N GLN A 362 37.05 -19.97 4.44
CA GLN A 362 37.33 -21.34 4.01
C GLN A 362 37.47 -21.43 2.50
N ALA A 363 38.41 -22.25 2.03
CA ALA A 363 38.66 -22.51 0.62
C ALA A 363 38.04 -23.83 0.17
N ASP A 364 37.27 -23.81 -0.92
CA ASP A 364 36.65 -25.01 -1.52
C ASP A 364 37.06 -25.16 -3.00
N PRO A 365 37.80 -26.22 -3.37
CA PRO A 365 38.15 -26.58 -4.75
C PRO A 365 36.95 -26.91 -5.65
N LYS A 366 35.79 -27.24 -5.08
CA LYS A 366 34.59 -27.72 -5.79
C LYS A 366 33.46 -26.68 -5.90
N ALA A 367 33.71 -25.43 -5.48
CA ALA A 367 32.69 -24.39 -5.52
C ALA A 367 32.44 -23.87 -6.95
N ASP A 368 31.23 -24.14 -7.47
CA ASP A 368 30.77 -23.69 -8.80
C ASP A 368 30.10 -22.31 -8.80
N GLY A 369 29.88 -21.69 -7.63
CA GLY A 369 29.26 -20.37 -7.49
C GLY A 369 29.28 -19.80 -6.06
N LEU A 370 28.96 -18.51 -5.91
CA LEU A 370 28.87 -17.80 -4.62
C LEU A 370 27.57 -18.17 -3.88
N ASN A 371 27.59 -19.25 -3.10
CA ASN A 371 26.52 -19.54 -2.14
C ASN A 371 26.85 -18.87 -0.79
N LYS A 372 25.86 -18.21 -0.17
CA LYS A 372 26.00 -17.52 1.13
C LYS A 372 26.62 -18.44 2.21
N CYS A 373 27.82 -18.12 2.72
CA CYS A 373 28.25 -18.59 4.05
C CYS A 373 27.40 -17.86 5.09
N ILE A 374 26.58 -18.60 5.84
CA ILE A 374 25.85 -18.07 6.99
C ILE A 374 26.81 -18.16 8.19
N MET A 375 27.50 -17.06 8.53
CA MET A 375 28.24 -16.93 9.78
C MET A 375 27.32 -16.30 10.85
N MET A 376 27.19 -16.99 11.97
CA MET A 376 26.27 -16.73 13.09
C MET A 376 26.73 -15.63 14.08
N ALA A 377 27.59 -14.70 13.70
CA ALA A 377 28.26 -13.83 14.68
C ALA A 377 27.62 -12.44 14.92
N ASP A 378 26.63 -11.99 14.13
CA ASP A 378 26.02 -10.65 14.33
C ASP A 378 24.51 -10.60 13.99
N GLN A 379 23.77 -11.68 14.30
CA GLN A 379 22.31 -11.63 14.18
C GLN A 379 21.70 -10.94 15.40
N MET A 380 20.86 -9.92 15.17
CA MET A 380 20.05 -9.24 16.20
C MET A 380 19.09 -10.18 16.95
N TYR A 381 18.87 -11.39 16.41
CA TYR A 381 17.97 -12.39 16.96
C TYR A 381 18.55 -13.80 16.83
N ALA A 382 18.08 -14.70 17.68
CA ALA A 382 18.36 -16.13 17.63
C ALA A 382 17.06 -16.93 17.64
N LYS A 383 17.00 -18.00 16.84
CA LYS A 383 15.89 -18.97 16.88
C LYS A 383 16.04 -19.83 18.13
N ARG A 384 15.11 -19.74 19.08
CA ARG A 384 15.11 -20.52 20.33
C ARG A 384 13.76 -21.19 20.53
N ASN A 385 13.73 -22.29 21.28
CA ASN A 385 12.47 -22.91 21.69
C ASN A 385 11.83 -22.05 22.80
N VAL A 386 10.57 -21.69 22.61
CA VAL A 386 9.76 -20.89 23.52
C VAL A 386 8.68 -21.81 24.12
N PRO A 387 8.63 -21.95 25.46
CA PRO A 387 7.67 -22.84 26.12
C PRO A 387 6.23 -22.62 25.64
N GLY A 388 5.57 -23.68 25.19
CA GLY A 388 4.18 -23.66 24.74
C GLY A 388 3.92 -23.02 23.36
N LYS A 389 4.93 -22.42 22.71
CA LYS A 389 4.82 -21.79 21.38
C LYS A 389 5.71 -22.42 20.31
N GLY A 390 6.64 -23.29 20.69
CA GLY A 390 7.61 -23.88 19.76
C GLY A 390 8.76 -22.92 19.44
N LEU A 391 9.31 -22.97 18.23
CA LEU A 391 10.44 -22.11 17.86
C LEU A 391 10.00 -20.65 17.66
N GLY A 392 10.64 -19.73 18.38
CA GLY A 392 10.48 -18.28 18.28
C GLY A 392 11.80 -17.55 18.05
N LEU A 393 11.72 -16.24 17.81
CA LEU A 393 12.89 -15.35 17.71
C LEU A 393 13.11 -14.63 19.03
N ILE A 394 14.31 -14.72 19.59
CA ILE A 394 14.73 -14.03 20.80
C ILE A 394 15.81 -13.01 20.46
N ALA A 395 15.66 -11.77 20.93
CA ALA A 395 16.65 -10.72 20.73
C ALA A 395 18.00 -11.10 21.39
N THR A 396 19.11 -10.93 20.68
CA THR A 396 20.46 -11.23 21.19
C THR A 396 21.15 -10.00 21.80
N ARG A 397 20.58 -8.82 21.55
CA ARG A 397 20.97 -7.49 22.03
C ARG A 397 19.75 -6.58 22.09
N ASP A 398 19.89 -5.41 22.68
CA ASP A 398 18.84 -4.39 22.65
C ASP A 398 18.61 -3.91 21.21
N ILE A 399 17.35 -3.84 20.80
CA ILE A 399 16.91 -3.42 19.47
C ILE A 399 16.03 -2.17 19.63
N PRO A 400 16.50 -0.99 19.20
CA PRO A 400 15.72 0.23 19.26
C PRO A 400 14.48 0.18 18.35
N ARG A 401 13.42 0.90 18.74
CA ARG A 401 12.25 1.17 17.90
C ARG A 401 12.65 1.70 16.52
N GLY A 402 11.96 1.24 15.48
CA GLY A 402 12.22 1.58 14.08
C GLY A 402 13.32 0.75 13.42
N THR A 403 14.04 -0.11 14.18
CA THR A 403 15.07 -0.97 13.61
C THR A 403 14.46 -2.05 12.73
N ARG A 404 14.96 -2.16 11.48
CA ARG A 404 14.68 -3.30 10.59
C ARG A 404 15.39 -4.55 11.12
N ILE A 405 14.64 -5.46 11.71
CA ILE A 405 15.14 -6.68 12.34
C ILE A 405 15.59 -7.70 11.27
N LEU A 406 14.76 -7.89 10.24
CA LEU A 406 15.08 -8.73 9.09
C LEU A 406 14.30 -8.30 7.84
N SER A 407 14.80 -8.71 6.68
CA SER A 407 14.10 -8.64 5.39
C SER A 407 14.37 -9.93 4.62
N GLU A 408 13.33 -10.62 4.14
CA GLU A 408 13.48 -11.90 3.46
C GLU A 408 12.45 -12.15 2.35
N SER A 409 12.84 -12.93 1.35
CA SER A 409 11.97 -13.37 0.25
C SER A 409 11.18 -14.62 0.65
N ALA A 410 9.99 -14.79 0.09
CA ALA A 410 9.14 -15.93 0.36
C ALA A 410 9.73 -17.24 -0.18
N LEU A 411 9.55 -18.34 0.55
CA LEU A 411 9.72 -19.71 0.04
C LEU A 411 8.60 -20.06 -0.93
N ILE A 412 7.36 -19.81 -0.51
CA ILE A 412 6.15 -20.07 -1.29
C ILE A 412 5.23 -18.86 -1.13
N LEU A 413 4.66 -18.41 -2.23
CA LEU A 413 3.60 -17.41 -2.28
C LEU A 413 2.26 -18.12 -2.46
N GLY A 414 1.22 -17.64 -1.79
CA GLY A 414 -0.14 -18.08 -2.00
C GLY A 414 -0.70 -17.52 -3.31
N PRO A 415 -1.86 -18.02 -3.75
CA PRO A 415 -2.51 -17.59 -4.99
C PRO A 415 -2.75 -16.09 -5.03
N GLU A 416 -2.59 -15.51 -6.22
CA GLU A 416 -2.73 -14.07 -6.45
C GLU A 416 -4.19 -13.65 -6.68
N LEU A 417 -4.99 -14.49 -7.34
CA LEU A 417 -6.40 -14.22 -7.61
C LEU A 417 -7.33 -14.95 -6.64
N VAL A 418 -8.47 -14.32 -6.37
CA VAL A 418 -9.52 -14.89 -5.52
C VAL A 418 -10.18 -16.05 -6.25
N GLY A 419 -10.11 -17.25 -5.67
CA GLY A 419 -10.73 -18.47 -6.20
C GLY A 419 -9.74 -19.45 -6.84
N ASP A 420 -8.47 -19.08 -6.98
CA ASP A 420 -7.42 -19.99 -7.43
C ASP A 420 -7.18 -21.11 -6.40
N ASP A 421 -6.87 -22.31 -6.90
CA ASP A 421 -6.62 -23.47 -6.06
C ASP A 421 -5.25 -23.37 -5.37
N LEU A 422 -5.28 -23.27 -4.04
CA LEU A 422 -4.09 -23.27 -3.20
C LEU A 422 -3.25 -24.54 -3.40
N ARG A 423 -3.90 -25.69 -3.64
CA ARG A 423 -3.20 -26.97 -3.82
C ARG A 423 -2.31 -26.94 -5.06
N SER A 424 -2.86 -26.49 -6.19
CA SER A 424 -2.09 -26.29 -7.43
C SER A 424 -0.93 -25.31 -7.22
N CYS A 425 -1.20 -24.16 -6.60
CA CYS A 425 -0.20 -23.10 -6.36
C CYS A 425 0.99 -23.58 -5.51
N ILE A 426 0.72 -24.31 -4.42
CA ILE A 426 1.75 -24.87 -3.55
C ILE A 426 2.49 -26.01 -4.24
N SER A 427 1.77 -26.90 -4.95
CA SER A 427 2.38 -28.04 -5.62
C SER A 427 3.40 -27.61 -6.69
N GLU A 428 3.06 -26.58 -7.47
CA GLU A 428 3.95 -26.02 -8.49
C GLU A 428 5.24 -25.45 -7.86
N GLN A 429 5.10 -24.60 -6.85
CA GLN A 429 6.25 -23.98 -6.18
C GLN A 429 7.08 -24.99 -5.39
N TRP A 430 6.46 -25.98 -4.76
CA TRP A 430 7.14 -27.05 -4.02
C TRP A 430 8.14 -27.83 -4.89
N SER A 431 7.78 -28.09 -6.15
CA SER A 431 8.64 -28.79 -7.10
C SER A 431 9.93 -28.02 -7.41
N ASN A 432 9.87 -26.68 -7.36
CA ASN A 432 11.00 -25.79 -7.64
C ASN A 432 11.87 -25.49 -6.41
N LEU A 433 11.44 -25.90 -5.20
CA LEU A 433 12.24 -25.73 -3.99
C LEU A 433 13.44 -26.68 -3.96
N ASN A 434 14.60 -26.16 -3.57
CA ASN A 434 15.78 -26.97 -3.31
C ASN A 434 15.65 -27.78 -2.01
N ARG A 435 16.60 -28.70 -1.77
CA ARG A 435 16.56 -29.60 -0.60
C ARG A 435 16.50 -28.85 0.73
N GLN A 436 17.24 -27.77 0.88
CA GLN A 436 17.25 -26.97 2.12
C GLN A 436 15.91 -26.25 2.32
N GLN A 437 15.37 -25.62 1.27
CA GLN A 437 14.08 -24.94 1.31
C GLN A 437 12.93 -25.90 1.65
N ARG A 438 12.96 -27.13 1.12
CA ARG A 438 11.98 -28.17 1.48
C ARG A 438 12.10 -28.61 2.93
N GLN A 439 13.33 -28.69 3.47
CA GLN A 439 13.55 -28.97 4.89
C GLN A 439 13.03 -27.83 5.77
N ASP A 440 13.31 -26.57 5.40
CA ASP A 440 12.82 -25.39 6.11
C ASP A 440 11.29 -25.38 6.12
N TYR A 441 10.65 -25.62 4.97
CA TYR A 441 9.19 -25.70 4.85
C TYR A 441 8.61 -26.85 5.69
N ALA A 442 9.19 -28.06 5.60
CA ALA A 442 8.71 -29.23 6.32
C ALA A 442 8.89 -29.12 7.84
N SER A 443 9.72 -28.19 8.31
CA SER A 443 9.97 -27.95 9.73
C SER A 443 8.98 -26.97 10.37
N PHE A 444 8.00 -26.44 9.63
CA PHE A 444 6.86 -25.73 10.19
C PHE A 444 5.78 -26.70 10.68
N GLY A 445 5.09 -26.33 11.76
CA GLY A 445 3.97 -27.11 12.28
C GLY A 445 2.71 -26.93 11.44
N ASN A 446 1.76 -27.86 11.55
CA ASN A 446 0.40 -27.67 11.06
C ASN A 446 -0.61 -28.11 12.13
N MET A 447 -1.78 -27.47 12.13
CA MET A 447 -2.86 -27.76 13.08
C MET A 447 -3.99 -28.62 12.48
N HIS A 448 -3.89 -28.96 11.20
CA HIS A 448 -4.96 -29.66 10.48
C HIS A 448 -4.58 -31.12 10.22
N PRO A 449 -5.47 -32.09 10.47
CA PRO A 449 -5.23 -33.47 10.07
C PRO A 449 -5.12 -33.54 8.55
N CYS A 450 -4.10 -34.23 8.05
CA CYS A 450 -3.78 -34.32 6.63
C CYS A 450 -3.80 -35.78 6.19
N THR A 451 -4.44 -36.07 5.05
CA THR A 451 -4.52 -37.44 4.53
C THR A 451 -3.47 -37.74 3.46
N ASN A 452 -2.89 -36.70 2.87
CA ASN A 452 -1.86 -36.81 1.84
C ASN A 452 -0.84 -35.65 1.94
N GLU A 453 0.23 -35.75 1.16
CA GLU A 453 1.34 -34.79 1.22
C GLU A 453 0.93 -33.38 0.77
N ILE A 454 0.12 -33.23 -0.28
CA ILE A 454 -0.32 -31.91 -0.76
C ILE A 454 -1.20 -31.22 0.29
N GLU A 455 -2.09 -31.97 0.94
CA GLU A 455 -2.88 -31.45 2.07
C GLU A 455 -1.99 -31.03 3.23
N ARG A 456 -0.95 -31.80 3.54
CA ARG A 456 0.06 -31.44 4.55
C ARG A 456 0.75 -30.13 4.20
N LEU A 457 1.16 -29.94 2.95
CA LEU A 457 1.82 -28.71 2.51
C LEU A 457 0.85 -27.51 2.58
N CYS A 458 -0.40 -27.67 2.16
CA CYS A 458 -1.43 -26.63 2.26
C CYS A 458 -1.75 -26.28 3.72
N ALA A 459 -1.82 -27.27 4.60
CA ALA A 459 -2.05 -27.07 6.01
C ALA A 459 -0.91 -26.28 6.66
N ILE A 460 0.36 -26.63 6.36
CA ILE A 460 1.53 -25.87 6.80
C ILE A 460 1.43 -24.42 6.31
N PHE A 461 1.12 -24.20 5.04
CA PHE A 461 0.99 -22.86 4.49
C PHE A 461 -0.10 -22.05 5.21
N ASN A 462 -1.32 -22.59 5.31
CA ASN A 462 -2.46 -21.91 5.93
C ASN A 462 -2.23 -21.57 7.40
N THR A 463 -1.50 -22.43 8.13
CA THR A 463 -1.19 -22.18 9.54
C THR A 463 -0.10 -21.12 9.73
N ASN A 464 0.86 -20.99 8.82
CA ASN A 464 2.08 -20.20 9.06
C ASN A 464 2.28 -18.99 8.14
N CYS A 465 1.55 -18.87 7.03
CA CYS A 465 1.81 -17.82 6.04
C CYS A 465 1.53 -16.42 6.63
N LEU A 466 2.39 -15.46 6.28
CA LEU A 466 2.21 -14.05 6.59
C LEU A 466 1.48 -13.33 5.45
N PRO A 467 0.62 -12.34 5.75
CA PRO A 467 -0.10 -11.59 4.73
C PRO A 467 0.84 -10.71 3.90
N LEU A 468 0.70 -10.73 2.56
CA LEU A 468 1.51 -9.94 1.62
C LEU A 468 0.88 -8.62 1.19
N LYS A 469 -0.39 -8.41 1.55
CA LYS A 469 -0.97 -7.07 1.54
C LYS A 469 -1.39 -6.77 2.96
N GLY A 470 -1.06 -5.57 3.42
CA GLY A 470 -1.52 -5.06 4.71
C GLY A 470 -3.00 -5.40 4.87
N THR A 471 -3.36 -5.90 6.05
CA THR A 471 -4.74 -6.26 6.38
C THR A 471 -5.63 -5.02 6.32
N TYR A 472 -6.16 -4.80 5.12
CA TYR A 472 -7.42 -4.16 4.77
C TYR A 472 -7.68 -2.67 5.01
N MET A 473 -8.21 -2.06 3.95
CA MET A 473 -9.32 -1.09 4.02
C MET A 473 -10.57 -1.57 3.26
N SER A 474 -10.66 -2.85 2.89
CA SER A 474 -11.88 -3.47 2.36
C SER A 474 -12.27 -4.71 3.16
N GLU A 475 -12.39 -4.59 4.47
CA GLU A 475 -13.07 -5.61 5.29
C GLU A 475 -14.58 -5.46 5.12
N THR A 476 -15.10 -5.88 3.96
CA THR A 476 -16.47 -6.38 3.89
C THR A 476 -16.49 -7.68 4.69
N GLY A 477 -16.67 -7.56 6.00
CA GLY A 477 -16.80 -8.69 6.90
C GLY A 477 -17.99 -9.54 6.50
N ASN A 478 -17.75 -10.80 6.14
CA ASN A 478 -18.81 -11.80 6.20
C ASN A 478 -19.07 -12.10 7.69
N PRO A 479 -20.32 -12.05 8.17
CA PRO A 479 -20.69 -12.29 9.57
C PRO A 479 -20.42 -13.72 10.09
N ASP A 480 -20.03 -14.65 9.22
CA ASP A 480 -19.93 -16.10 9.47
C ASP A 480 -18.60 -16.55 10.13
N GLY A 481 -17.60 -15.68 10.26
CA GLY A 481 -16.37 -16.06 10.98
C GLY A 481 -15.47 -17.07 10.26
N SER A 482 -15.71 -17.34 8.97
CA SER A 482 -14.79 -18.07 8.09
C SER A 482 -13.65 -17.15 7.60
N GLN A 483 -12.63 -16.95 8.42
CA GLN A 483 -11.51 -16.01 8.21
C GLN A 483 -10.54 -16.30 7.03
N ASN A 484 -10.73 -17.34 6.21
CA ASN A 484 -9.64 -17.85 5.34
C ASN A 484 -9.87 -17.81 3.81
N ARG A 485 -10.67 -16.89 3.25
CA ARG A 485 -10.86 -16.82 1.78
C ARG A 485 -10.18 -15.65 1.05
N HIS A 486 -9.51 -14.72 1.74
CA HIS A 486 -9.13 -13.44 1.11
C HIS A 486 -7.80 -12.82 1.56
N LYS A 487 -6.66 -13.54 1.53
CA LYS A 487 -5.33 -12.91 1.70
C LYS A 487 -4.29 -13.62 0.85
N ARG A 488 -3.65 -12.91 -0.10
CA ARG A 488 -2.39 -13.35 -0.70
C ARG A 488 -1.36 -13.44 0.43
N GLY A 489 -0.95 -14.66 0.77
CA GLY A 489 -0.01 -14.94 1.86
C GLY A 489 1.36 -15.36 1.32
N GLY A 490 2.39 -15.35 2.15
CA GLY A 490 3.69 -15.91 1.83
C GLY A 490 4.23 -16.70 3.02
N LEU A 491 4.86 -17.83 2.74
CA LEU A 491 5.62 -18.57 3.74
C LEU A 491 7.08 -18.15 3.64
N PHE A 492 7.66 -17.76 4.75
CA PHE A 492 9.03 -17.25 4.83
C PHE A 492 9.83 -18.04 5.87
N PRO A 493 11.13 -18.35 5.63
CA PRO A 493 11.87 -19.27 6.51
C PRO A 493 11.99 -18.79 7.96
N THR A 494 12.09 -17.47 8.18
CA THR A 494 12.43 -16.90 9.48
C THR A 494 11.28 -16.09 10.07
N ALA A 495 10.66 -15.21 9.30
CA ALA A 495 9.58 -14.32 9.70
C ALA A 495 8.33 -15.11 10.13
N CYS A 496 8.03 -16.25 9.48
CA CYS A 496 6.93 -17.13 9.89
C CYS A 496 7.22 -17.87 11.20
N ARG A 497 8.44 -17.78 11.77
CA ARG A 497 8.77 -18.29 13.12
C ARG A 497 8.50 -17.26 14.21
N ILE A 498 8.15 -16.03 13.87
CA ILE A 498 7.90 -15.00 14.87
C ILE A 498 6.58 -15.30 15.55
N ASN A 499 6.64 -15.53 16.85
CA ASN A 499 5.48 -15.92 17.66
C ASN A 499 4.50 -14.78 17.87
N HIS A 500 3.30 -15.14 18.31
CA HIS A 500 2.25 -14.19 18.61
C HIS A 500 2.39 -13.55 19.99
N ALA A 501 2.09 -12.25 20.05
CA ALA A 501 1.60 -11.56 21.24
C ALA A 501 0.46 -10.60 20.85
N CYS A 502 -0.53 -10.43 21.72
CA CYS A 502 -1.62 -9.46 21.46
C CYS A 502 -1.12 -8.01 21.55
N ASP A 503 -0.10 -7.78 22.39
CA ASP A 503 0.65 -6.54 22.65
C ASP A 503 2.05 -6.58 21.99
N ARG A 504 2.10 -7.05 20.73
CA ARG A 504 3.31 -7.27 19.93
C ARG A 504 4.37 -6.17 20.04
N ASN A 505 5.64 -6.54 19.82
CA ASN A 505 6.77 -5.60 19.77
C ASN A 505 7.36 -5.38 18.36
N ALA A 506 6.99 -6.18 17.37
CA ALA A 506 7.42 -6.03 15.98
C ALA A 506 6.27 -6.13 14.98
N GLY A 507 6.44 -5.48 13.83
CA GLY A 507 5.49 -5.50 12.72
C GLY A 507 6.09 -6.16 11.49
N ALA A 508 5.39 -7.13 10.91
CA ALA A 508 5.75 -7.75 9.63
C ALA A 508 4.94 -7.12 8.50
N HIS A 509 5.61 -6.59 7.48
CA HIS A 509 4.99 -5.94 6.34
C HIS A 509 5.67 -6.32 5.03
N TRP A 510 4.88 -6.41 3.97
CA TRP A 510 5.38 -6.73 2.64
C TRP A 510 5.83 -5.45 1.93
N MET A 511 7.05 -5.48 1.41
CA MET A 511 7.62 -4.41 0.60
C MET A 511 7.44 -4.78 -0.88
N GLU A 512 6.54 -4.08 -1.55
CA GLU A 512 6.22 -4.35 -2.96
C GLU A 512 7.41 -4.07 -3.89
N SER A 513 8.22 -3.05 -3.57
CA SER A 513 9.39 -2.66 -4.38
C SER A 513 10.47 -3.74 -4.45
N SER A 514 10.72 -4.44 -3.33
CA SER A 514 11.76 -5.46 -3.23
C SER A 514 11.21 -6.90 -3.24
N GLN A 515 9.88 -7.07 -3.21
CA GLN A 515 9.19 -8.36 -3.08
C GLN A 515 9.72 -9.17 -1.87
N GLN A 516 9.82 -8.51 -0.71
CA GLN A 516 10.29 -9.10 0.54
C GLN A 516 9.36 -8.76 1.71
N ILE A 517 9.27 -9.67 2.69
CA ILE A 517 8.71 -9.33 3.99
C ILE A 517 9.80 -8.65 4.81
N ALA A 518 9.46 -7.53 5.42
CA ALA A 518 10.29 -6.83 6.38
C ALA A 518 9.66 -6.90 7.77
N VAL A 519 10.49 -7.14 8.77
CA VAL A 519 10.09 -7.13 10.18
C VAL A 519 10.80 -5.98 10.86
N THR A 520 10.02 -5.08 11.46
CA THR A 520 10.55 -3.85 12.07
C THR A 520 10.07 -3.72 13.51
N ALA A 521 10.96 -3.26 14.40
CA ALA A 521 10.66 -3.04 15.81
C ALA A 521 9.69 -1.86 15.96
N LEU A 522 8.54 -2.09 16.60
CA LEU A 522 7.51 -1.07 16.82
C LEU A 522 7.70 -0.35 18.17
N LYS A 523 8.44 -0.98 19.07
CA LYS A 523 8.90 -0.47 20.36
C LYS A 523 10.33 -0.97 20.60
N ASP A 524 11.00 -0.42 21.60
CA ASP A 524 12.30 -0.92 22.02
C ASP A 524 12.15 -2.36 22.51
N ILE A 525 13.05 -3.25 22.09
CA ILE A 525 13.07 -4.67 22.45
C ILE A 525 14.35 -4.93 23.21
N SER A 526 14.24 -5.38 24.45
CA SER A 526 15.42 -5.65 25.28
C SER A 526 16.12 -6.93 24.84
N LYS A 527 17.42 -7.04 25.12
CA LYS A 527 18.14 -8.31 25.01
C LYS A 527 17.39 -9.43 25.75
N ASP A 528 17.36 -10.61 25.13
CA ASP A 528 16.67 -11.82 25.60
C ASP A 528 15.13 -11.73 25.63
N GLU A 529 14.53 -10.61 25.18
CA GLU A 529 13.10 -10.50 24.93
C GLU A 529 12.68 -11.25 23.66
N GLU A 530 11.49 -11.86 23.66
CA GLU A 530 10.91 -12.51 22.49
C GLU A 530 10.42 -11.46 21.48
N ILE A 531 10.85 -11.56 20.23
CA ILE A 531 10.31 -10.77 19.13
C ILE A 531 8.96 -11.38 18.75
N THR A 532 7.90 -10.57 18.72
CA THR A 532 6.52 -11.02 18.54
C THR A 532 5.74 -10.15 17.55
N ILE A 533 4.80 -10.78 16.82
CA ILE A 533 3.86 -10.12 15.92
C ILE A 533 2.39 -10.43 16.29
N HIS A 534 1.43 -9.76 15.65
CA HIS A 534 0.00 -9.98 15.89
C HIS A 534 -0.62 -10.84 14.78
N TYR A 535 -1.14 -12.02 15.11
CA TYR A 535 -1.71 -12.95 14.12
C TYR A 535 -3.17 -12.63 13.77
N LEU A 536 -3.95 -12.08 14.72
CA LEU A 536 -5.40 -12.14 14.66
C LEU A 536 -6.09 -11.05 13.81
N GLY A 537 -5.32 -10.17 13.14
CA GLY A 537 -5.80 -9.15 12.19
C GLY A 537 -6.67 -8.02 12.78
N LEU A 538 -7.62 -8.35 13.66
CA LEU A 538 -8.57 -7.43 14.28
C LEU A 538 -8.43 -7.46 15.80
N ASN A 539 -8.64 -6.29 16.40
CA ASN A 539 -8.81 -6.12 17.82
C ASN A 539 -10.13 -6.80 18.22
N LYS A 540 -10.03 -7.86 19.03
CA LYS A 540 -11.13 -8.72 19.49
C LYS A 540 -11.05 -8.89 21.01
N PRO A 541 -12.14 -9.20 21.73
CA PRO A 541 -12.08 -9.48 23.16
C PRO A 541 -11.19 -10.68 23.51
N ARG A 542 -10.61 -10.72 24.72
CA ARG A 542 -9.68 -11.74 25.22
C ARG A 542 -10.19 -13.15 25.01
N ARG A 543 -11.47 -13.39 25.31
CA ARG A 543 -12.11 -14.70 25.11
C ARG A 543 -12.05 -15.13 23.64
N VAL A 544 -12.34 -14.22 22.71
CA VAL A 544 -12.32 -14.50 21.27
C VAL A 544 -10.88 -14.69 20.79
N ARG A 545 -9.93 -13.87 21.26
CA ARG A 545 -8.50 -14.02 20.94
C ARG A 545 -7.98 -15.40 21.37
N ARG A 546 -8.22 -15.81 22.62
CA ARG A 546 -7.81 -17.12 23.14
C ARG A 546 -8.47 -18.27 22.40
N ALA A 547 -9.78 -18.18 22.14
CA ALA A 547 -10.50 -19.23 21.41
C ALA A 547 -9.98 -19.40 19.97
N MET A 548 -9.70 -18.30 19.26
CA MET A 548 -9.13 -18.35 17.91
C MET A 548 -7.69 -18.88 17.92
N LEU A 549 -6.84 -18.43 18.84
CA LEU A 549 -5.46 -18.93 18.93
C LEU A 549 -5.42 -20.42 19.29
N GLN A 550 -6.29 -20.87 20.19
CA GLN A 550 -6.40 -22.29 20.52
C GLN A 550 -6.89 -23.12 19.32
N LYS A 551 -7.88 -22.62 18.58
CA LYS A 551 -8.46 -23.31 17.43
C LYS A 551 -7.53 -23.36 16.22
N ASP A 552 -6.91 -22.23 15.88
CA ASP A 552 -6.21 -22.03 14.62
C ASP A 552 -4.68 -22.27 14.75
N PHE A 553 -4.13 -22.12 15.97
CA PHE A 553 -2.68 -22.23 16.25
C PHE A 553 -2.33 -23.17 17.40
N GLY A 554 -3.30 -23.69 18.15
CA GLY A 554 -3.09 -24.74 19.15
C GLY A 554 -2.48 -24.30 20.48
N PHE A 555 -2.40 -22.99 20.76
CA PHE A 555 -1.82 -22.50 22.01
C PHE A 555 -2.71 -21.45 22.69
N GLU A 556 -2.49 -21.29 23.99
CA GLU A 556 -3.13 -20.27 24.80
C GLU A 556 -2.21 -19.07 25.03
N CYS A 557 -2.66 -17.86 24.69
CA CYS A 557 -1.85 -16.66 24.83
C CYS A 557 -1.78 -16.17 26.28
N SER A 558 -0.55 -15.94 26.75
CA SER A 558 -0.21 -15.42 28.09
C SER A 558 0.54 -14.08 28.04
N CYS A 559 0.44 -13.34 26.94
CA CYS A 559 1.05 -12.00 26.81
C CYS A 559 0.50 -10.99 27.84
N GLY A 560 1.10 -9.82 27.97
CA GLY A 560 0.73 -8.81 28.96
C GLY A 560 -0.77 -8.47 28.89
N LEU A 561 -1.29 -8.29 27.69
CA LEU A 561 -2.72 -8.03 27.44
C LEU A 561 -3.65 -9.19 27.84
N CYS A 562 -3.23 -10.44 27.60
CA CYS A 562 -4.01 -11.63 27.94
C CYS A 562 -3.81 -12.08 29.39
N SER A 563 -2.84 -11.50 30.11
CA SER A 563 -2.55 -11.76 31.52
C SER A 563 -3.13 -10.69 32.45
N LEU A 564 -3.75 -9.64 31.91
CA LEU A 564 -4.44 -8.62 32.69
C LEU A 564 -5.48 -9.22 33.66
N PRO A 565 -5.61 -8.63 34.87
CA PRO A 565 -6.72 -8.91 35.79
C PRO A 565 -8.08 -8.75 35.11
N ALA A 566 -9.11 -9.44 35.60
CA ALA A 566 -10.44 -9.46 34.97
C ALA A 566 -11.02 -8.06 34.68
N LYS A 567 -10.92 -7.13 35.64
CA LYS A 567 -11.44 -5.76 35.50
C LYS A 567 -10.70 -4.96 34.41
N GLU A 568 -9.38 -5.03 34.40
CA GLU A 568 -8.53 -4.34 33.40
C GLU A 568 -8.71 -4.97 32.01
N SER A 569 -8.82 -6.30 31.94
CA SER A 569 -9.09 -7.05 30.72
C SER A 569 -10.44 -6.64 30.09
N LYS A 570 -11.49 -6.39 30.89
CA LYS A 570 -12.78 -5.91 30.37
C LYS A 570 -12.66 -4.52 29.75
N ASN A 571 -11.95 -3.61 30.43
CA ASN A 571 -11.74 -2.26 29.90
C ASN A 571 -10.92 -2.28 28.59
N SER A 572 -9.85 -3.07 28.54
CA SER A 572 -9.06 -3.26 27.33
C SER A 572 -9.89 -3.90 26.21
N ASP A 573 -10.67 -4.95 26.49
CA ASP A 573 -11.51 -5.60 25.50
C ASP A 573 -12.56 -4.65 24.90
N ARG A 574 -13.09 -3.71 25.71
CA ARG A 574 -13.96 -2.63 25.24
C ARG A 574 -13.21 -1.68 24.30
N GLN A 575 -12.06 -1.14 24.72
CA GLN A 575 -11.25 -0.24 23.90
C GLN A 575 -10.85 -0.89 22.56
N LEU A 576 -10.43 -2.15 22.60
CA LEU A 576 -10.12 -2.97 21.43
C LEU A 576 -11.34 -3.20 20.54
N GLY A 577 -12.54 -3.37 21.10
CA GLY A 577 -13.78 -3.50 20.34
C GLY A 577 -14.26 -2.19 19.70
N GLU A 578 -13.90 -1.03 20.26
CA GLU A 578 -14.22 0.29 19.71
C GLU A 578 -13.39 0.62 18.46
N ILE A 579 -12.10 0.25 18.44
CA ILE A 579 -11.18 0.53 17.32
C ILE A 579 -11.74 0.08 15.95
N PRO A 580 -12.11 -1.20 15.72
CA PRO A 580 -12.62 -1.62 14.42
C PRO A 580 -13.96 -0.96 14.10
N ARG A 581 -14.83 -0.72 15.09
CA ARG A 581 -16.11 -0.03 14.87
C ARG A 581 -15.90 1.39 14.35
N LEU A 582 -15.02 2.15 15.01
CA LEU A 582 -14.67 3.51 14.61
C LEU A 582 -13.96 3.52 13.25
N SER A 583 -13.00 2.62 13.06
CA SER A 583 -12.25 2.50 11.80
C SER A 583 -13.17 2.18 10.61
N LEU A 584 -14.01 1.15 10.71
CA LEU A 584 -14.98 0.81 9.65
C LEU A 584 -15.92 1.98 9.35
N PHE A 585 -16.34 2.70 10.38
CA PHE A 585 -17.23 3.84 10.20
C PHE A 585 -16.52 4.99 9.48
N ILE A 586 -15.38 5.44 10.00
CA ILE A 586 -14.60 6.57 9.48
C ILE A 586 -14.19 6.31 8.03
N PHE A 587 -13.69 5.11 7.74
CA PHE A 587 -13.14 4.78 6.43
C PHE A 587 -14.16 4.20 5.43
N GLY A 588 -15.37 3.86 5.88
CA GLY A 588 -16.45 3.45 4.99
C GLY A 588 -16.89 4.60 4.08
N ARG A 589 -17.18 4.30 2.80
CA ARG A 589 -17.87 5.25 1.91
C ARG A 589 -19.30 5.43 2.42
N ILE A 590 -19.77 6.67 2.58
CA ILE A 590 -21.15 6.97 2.98
C ILE A 590 -21.86 7.54 1.75
N ALA A 591 -23.01 6.95 1.38
CA ALA A 591 -23.80 7.33 0.21
C ALA A 591 -24.35 8.78 0.26
N ALA A 592 -24.28 9.44 1.42
CA ALA A 592 -24.58 10.86 1.58
C ALA A 592 -23.64 11.52 2.61
N SER A 593 -23.12 12.70 2.25
CA SER A 593 -22.73 13.77 3.18
C SER A 593 -21.63 13.53 4.25
N ARG A 594 -20.37 13.34 3.84
CA ARG A 594 -19.24 13.97 4.60
C ARG A 594 -19.23 15.52 4.44
N ARG A 595 -20.41 16.15 4.35
CA ARG A 595 -20.55 17.56 3.99
C ARG A 595 -20.85 18.49 5.18
N ASP A 596 -21.34 17.98 6.32
CA ASP A 596 -21.99 18.88 7.30
C ASP A 596 -21.32 19.00 8.68
N ARG A 597 -20.34 18.17 9.09
CA ARG A 597 -19.75 18.24 10.46
C ARG A 597 -18.25 17.87 10.57
N PRO A 598 -17.32 18.67 10.01
CA PRO A 598 -15.88 18.33 10.00
C PRO A 598 -15.25 18.20 11.39
N LEU A 599 -15.72 18.97 12.38
CA LEU A 599 -15.20 18.89 13.75
C LEU A 599 -15.49 17.53 14.42
N ARG A 600 -16.64 16.92 14.08
CA ARG A 600 -17.01 15.61 14.62
C ARG A 600 -16.09 14.53 14.06
N GLU A 601 -15.83 14.55 12.76
CA GLU A 601 -14.92 13.62 12.10
C GLU A 601 -13.50 13.73 12.68
N LEU A 602 -12.99 14.95 12.89
CA LEU A 602 -11.68 15.16 13.53
C LEU A 602 -11.64 14.59 14.96
N ARG A 603 -12.73 14.72 15.73
CA ARG A 603 -12.83 14.14 17.09
C ARG A 603 -12.90 12.62 17.08
N GLU A 604 -13.50 12.02 16.05
CA GLU A 604 -13.55 10.56 15.88
C GLU A 604 -12.17 10.01 15.52
N PHE A 605 -11.43 10.72 14.67
CA PHE A 605 -10.02 10.44 14.43
C PHE A 605 -9.16 10.62 15.69
N ASP A 606 -9.41 11.67 16.49
CA ASP A 606 -8.74 11.87 17.78
C ASP A 606 -8.96 10.67 18.71
N GLN A 607 -10.22 10.23 18.87
CA GLN A 607 -10.56 9.05 19.66
C GLN A 607 -9.87 7.80 19.12
N LEU A 608 -9.89 7.58 17.80
CA LEU A 608 -9.23 6.42 17.18
C LEU A 608 -7.72 6.40 17.45
N VAL A 609 -7.03 7.53 17.28
CA VAL A 609 -5.59 7.67 17.53
C VAL A 609 -5.29 7.44 19.02
N ARG A 610 -6.09 8.03 19.92
CA ARG A 610 -5.94 7.81 21.37
C ARG A 610 -6.11 6.35 21.76
N LEU A 611 -7.13 5.66 21.24
CA LEU A 611 -7.33 4.24 21.48
C LEU A 611 -6.14 3.40 20.99
N HIS A 612 -5.58 3.72 19.82
CA HIS A 612 -4.39 3.03 19.31
C HIS A 612 -3.15 3.23 20.19
N ASN A 613 -2.94 4.48 20.65
CA ASN A 613 -1.83 4.84 21.54
C ASN A 613 -1.99 4.22 22.94
N GLU A 614 -3.18 4.28 23.54
CA GLU A 614 -3.48 3.73 24.87
C GLU A 614 -3.37 2.20 24.91
N GLN A 615 -3.70 1.51 23.81
CA GLN A 615 -3.51 0.06 23.71
C GLN A 615 -2.09 -0.35 23.28
N GLU A 616 -1.18 0.62 23.05
CA GLU A 616 0.17 0.42 22.51
C GLU A 616 0.19 -0.54 21.31
N THR A 617 -0.86 -0.50 20.49
CA THR A 617 -1.06 -1.51 19.42
C THR A 617 -0.03 -1.44 18.31
N GLY A 618 0.81 -0.38 18.30
CA GLY A 618 1.94 -0.22 17.38
C GLY A 618 1.53 -0.55 15.95
N THR A 619 0.46 0.06 15.45
CA THR A 619 -0.02 -0.29 14.12
C THR A 619 0.90 0.30 13.07
N ALA A 620 1.39 -0.56 12.16
CA ALA A 620 2.08 -0.16 10.94
C ALA A 620 1.26 0.84 10.10
N ASP A 621 -0.05 0.93 10.37
CA ASP A 621 -1.03 1.72 9.62
C ASP A 621 -1.30 3.12 10.20
N MET A 622 -0.67 3.52 11.32
CA MET A 622 -0.85 4.88 11.88
C MET A 622 -0.55 5.97 10.85
N GLY A 623 0.47 5.76 10.02
CA GLY A 623 0.78 6.68 8.93
C GLY A 623 -0.39 6.92 7.98
N ARG A 624 -1.16 5.87 7.64
CA ARG A 624 -2.35 6.00 6.77
C ARG A 624 -3.51 6.72 7.45
N ILE A 625 -3.69 6.50 8.76
CA ILE A 625 -4.68 7.24 9.56
C ILE A 625 -4.35 8.73 9.53
N TYR A 626 -3.08 9.08 9.76
CA TYR A 626 -2.63 10.48 9.71
C TYR A 626 -2.74 11.10 8.32
N VAL A 627 -2.48 10.36 7.23
CA VAL A 627 -2.78 10.84 5.86
C VAL A 627 -4.26 11.18 5.71
N ALA A 628 -5.17 10.29 6.12
CA ALA A 628 -6.60 10.54 5.99
C ALA A 628 -7.09 11.75 6.81
N ILE A 629 -6.49 11.97 7.99
CA ILE A 629 -6.74 13.17 8.80
C ILE A 629 -6.23 14.42 8.09
N ALA A 630 -4.99 14.38 7.56
CA ALA A 630 -4.38 15.49 6.83
C ALA A 630 -5.25 15.88 5.63
N GLU A 631 -5.64 14.92 4.80
CA GLU A 631 -6.58 15.12 3.68
C GLU A 631 -7.89 15.76 4.13
N GLY A 632 -8.46 15.28 5.24
CA GLY A 632 -9.69 15.78 5.84
C GLY A 632 -9.59 17.26 6.25
N VAL A 633 -8.54 17.66 6.95
CA VAL A 633 -8.36 19.05 7.40
C VAL A 633 -7.95 19.99 6.25
N LEU A 634 -7.14 19.51 5.29
CA LEU A 634 -6.72 20.27 4.11
C LEU A 634 -7.90 20.61 3.19
N LYS A 635 -8.86 19.71 3.06
CA LYS A 635 -10.14 19.97 2.38
C LYS A 635 -10.88 21.18 2.97
N HIS A 636 -10.69 21.47 4.26
CA HIS A 636 -11.27 22.62 4.96
C HIS A 636 -10.33 23.83 5.09
N SER A 637 -9.25 23.86 4.29
CA SER A 637 -8.22 24.90 4.25
C SER A 637 -7.36 25.05 5.51
N ASP A 638 -7.33 24.05 6.41
CA ASP A 638 -6.49 24.12 7.62
C ASP A 638 -5.06 23.64 7.32
N LEU A 639 -4.25 24.51 6.73
CA LEU A 639 -2.87 24.21 6.36
C LEU A 639 -1.97 23.91 7.56
N ALA A 640 -2.18 24.62 8.69
CA ALA A 640 -1.38 24.43 9.90
C ALA A 640 -1.50 22.98 10.42
N ARG A 641 -2.73 22.50 10.62
CA ARG A 641 -2.96 21.12 11.09
C ARG A 641 -2.65 20.09 10.01
N GLY A 642 -2.98 20.40 8.75
CA GLY A 642 -2.72 19.51 7.61
C GLY A 642 -1.26 19.13 7.51
N LYS A 643 -0.35 20.11 7.63
CA LYS A 643 1.08 19.86 7.62
C LYS A 643 1.54 19.00 8.80
N VAL A 644 1.13 19.32 10.03
CA VAL A 644 1.53 18.56 11.23
C VAL A 644 1.06 17.09 11.16
N PHE A 645 -0.16 16.85 10.68
CA PHE A 645 -0.64 15.47 10.48
C PHE A 645 0.11 14.75 9.35
N ALA A 646 0.44 15.43 8.26
CA ALA A 646 1.26 14.86 7.19
C ALA A 646 2.67 14.50 7.70
N GLU A 647 3.30 15.35 8.51
CA GLU A 647 4.61 15.07 9.12
C GLU A 647 4.57 13.83 10.01
N ARG A 648 3.51 13.68 10.84
CA ARG A 648 3.30 12.46 11.63
C ARG A 648 3.14 11.23 10.74
N ALA A 649 2.43 11.36 9.63
CA ALA A 649 2.27 10.26 8.69
C ALA A 649 3.60 9.80 8.10
N ILE A 650 4.43 10.74 7.65
CA ILE A 650 5.76 10.46 7.09
C ILE A 650 6.67 9.84 8.13
N SER A 651 6.69 10.37 9.36
CA SER A 651 7.49 9.81 10.45
C SER A 651 7.10 8.36 10.75
N ASP A 652 5.80 8.05 10.79
CA ASP A 652 5.34 6.67 10.99
C ASP A 652 5.71 5.76 9.81
N PHE A 653 5.59 6.24 8.56
CA PHE A 653 6.02 5.46 7.40
C PHE A 653 7.52 5.19 7.42
N GLU A 654 8.33 6.15 7.82
CA GLU A 654 9.78 6.00 7.94
C GLU A 654 10.14 4.98 9.02
N ILE A 655 9.50 5.05 10.19
CA ILE A 655 9.69 4.08 11.29
C ILE A 655 9.32 2.66 10.84
N VAL A 656 8.24 2.51 10.08
CA VAL A 656 7.73 1.18 9.71
C VAL A 656 8.47 0.64 8.48
N TYR A 657 8.49 1.39 7.40
CA TYR A 657 8.92 0.92 6.08
C TYR A 657 10.34 1.35 5.71
N GLY A 658 10.93 2.31 6.42
CA GLY A 658 12.21 2.93 6.08
C GLY A 658 12.04 4.21 5.23
N SER A 659 13.11 5.00 5.16
CA SER A 659 13.13 6.31 4.49
C SER A 659 12.96 6.25 2.96
N ASP A 660 13.20 5.10 2.34
CA ASP A 660 13.13 4.87 0.90
C ASP A 660 11.78 4.27 0.43
N CYS A 661 10.79 4.17 1.32
CA CYS A 661 9.52 3.53 0.99
C CYS A 661 8.65 4.35 0.03
N MET A 662 7.80 3.63 -0.72
CA MET A 662 6.88 4.23 -1.70
C MET A 662 5.82 5.11 -1.04
N GLU A 663 5.42 4.81 0.20
CA GLU A 663 4.47 5.60 0.97
C GLU A 663 4.97 7.04 1.19
N ILE A 664 6.25 7.22 1.52
CA ILE A 664 6.85 8.55 1.67
C ILE A 664 6.92 9.26 0.32
N GLN A 665 7.32 8.57 -0.75
CA GLN A 665 7.32 9.16 -2.09
C GLN A 665 5.92 9.58 -2.55
N LYS A 666 4.89 8.82 -2.16
CA LYS A 666 3.51 9.07 -2.53
C LYS A 666 2.90 10.24 -1.79
N TRP A 667 3.21 10.40 -0.50
CA TRP A 667 2.53 11.36 0.38
C TRP A 667 3.42 12.53 0.84
N GLY A 668 4.72 12.50 0.53
CA GLY A 668 5.69 13.53 0.95
C GLY A 668 5.31 14.94 0.50
N TYR A 669 4.66 15.08 -0.65
CA TYR A 669 4.17 16.38 -1.14
C TYR A 669 3.19 17.04 -0.16
N LEU A 670 2.46 16.29 0.68
CA LEU A 670 1.57 16.86 1.70
C LEU A 670 2.32 17.61 2.81
N VAL A 671 3.61 17.33 2.98
CA VAL A 671 4.51 18.05 3.90
C VAL A 671 5.17 19.23 3.18
N ASP A 672 5.64 18.99 1.95
CA ASP A 672 6.39 19.96 1.14
C ASP A 672 5.49 21.12 0.68
N ASP A 673 4.37 20.80 0.02
CA ASP A 673 3.33 21.74 -0.39
C ASP A 673 1.92 21.12 -0.24
N PRO A 674 1.31 21.21 0.95
CA PRO A 674 -0.04 20.71 1.19
C PRO A 674 -1.13 21.34 0.31
N THR A 675 -0.84 22.44 -0.41
CA THR A 675 -1.81 23.09 -1.30
C THR A 675 -2.00 22.35 -2.63
N GLU A 676 -1.05 21.47 -3.00
CA GLU A 676 -1.16 20.64 -4.21
C GLU A 676 -2.19 19.50 -4.07
N TYR A 677 -2.70 19.24 -2.87
CA TYR A 677 -3.74 18.24 -2.65
C TYR A 677 -5.00 18.57 -3.46
N GLU A 678 -5.50 17.60 -4.24
CA GLU A 678 -6.58 17.81 -5.22
C GLU A 678 -7.86 18.45 -4.63
N LEU A 679 -8.21 18.10 -3.39
CA LEU A 679 -9.41 18.62 -2.72
C LEU A 679 -9.12 19.79 -1.77
N PHE A 680 -7.90 20.33 -1.78
CA PHE A 680 -7.54 21.49 -0.99
C PHE A 680 -8.47 22.68 -1.27
N GLY A 681 -8.85 23.41 -0.23
CA GLY A 681 -9.62 24.63 -0.39
C GLY A 681 -11.11 24.45 -0.72
N HIS A 682 -11.60 23.20 -0.80
CA HIS A 682 -13.01 22.90 -1.07
C HIS A 682 -13.97 23.57 -0.06
N SER A 683 -13.52 23.77 1.17
CA SER A 683 -14.18 24.61 2.18
C SER A 683 -13.14 25.50 2.85
N LYS A 684 -13.56 26.71 3.27
CA LYS A 684 -12.71 27.68 3.98
C LYS A 684 -13.02 27.76 5.49
N GLY A 685 -13.82 26.83 6.00
CA GLY A 685 -14.32 26.86 7.39
C GLY A 685 -13.22 26.84 8.46
N TRP A 686 -12.05 26.27 8.15
CA TRP A 686 -10.89 26.21 9.05
C TRP A 686 -9.65 26.83 8.44
N LYS A 687 -9.81 27.86 7.60
CA LYS A 687 -8.68 28.47 6.89
C LYS A 687 -7.57 28.92 7.84
N THR A 688 -6.39 28.33 7.69
CA THR A 688 -5.14 28.70 8.37
C THR A 688 -3.98 28.74 7.37
N THR A 689 -2.84 29.28 7.78
CA THR A 689 -1.57 29.21 7.03
C THR A 689 -0.58 28.31 7.78
N VAL A 690 0.50 27.87 7.12
CA VAL A 690 1.54 27.06 7.78
C VAL A 690 2.18 27.80 8.95
N ASP A 691 2.32 29.13 8.86
CA ASP A 691 2.87 29.97 9.94
C ASP A 691 1.96 30.05 11.17
N ALA A 692 0.71 29.57 11.08
CA ALA A 692 -0.22 29.53 12.20
C ALA A 692 -0.01 28.31 13.13
N ILE A 693 1.02 27.49 12.88
CA ILE A 693 1.43 26.42 13.80
C ILE A 693 1.99 27.07 15.09
N PRO A 694 1.41 26.83 16.27
CA PRO A 694 1.81 27.49 17.49
C PRO A 694 3.18 26.99 17.98
N THR A 695 4.03 27.91 18.40
CA THR A 695 5.34 27.63 19.00
C THR A 695 5.30 27.86 20.52
N GLY A 696 6.09 27.10 21.28
CA GLY A 696 6.22 27.28 22.74
C GLY A 696 5.05 26.79 23.60
N LEU A 697 4.12 26.01 23.05
CA LEU A 697 3.08 25.32 23.84
C LEU A 697 3.65 24.08 24.53
N SER A 698 3.09 23.72 25.70
CA SER A 698 3.34 22.38 26.28
C SER A 698 2.77 21.29 25.38
N PRO A 699 3.28 20.05 25.43
CA PRO A 699 2.79 18.94 24.60
C PRO A 699 1.26 18.74 24.70
N GLU A 700 0.69 18.88 25.90
CA GLU A 700 -0.74 18.69 26.14
C GLU A 700 -1.58 19.80 25.49
N LYS A 701 -1.10 21.05 25.59
CA LYS A 701 -1.76 22.20 24.96
C LYS A 701 -1.63 22.16 23.43
N PHE A 702 -0.50 21.68 22.92
CA PHE A 702 -0.30 21.47 21.49
C PHE A 702 -1.25 20.40 20.95
N GLU A 703 -1.37 19.25 21.61
CA GLU A 703 -2.35 18.21 21.25
C GLU A 703 -3.79 18.73 21.33
N ALA A 704 -4.14 19.51 22.36
CA ALA A 704 -5.46 20.12 22.47
C ALA A 704 -5.77 21.06 21.30
N TRP A 705 -4.80 21.87 20.87
CA TRP A 705 -4.92 22.69 19.68
C TRP A 705 -5.04 21.83 18.42
N LEU A 706 -4.15 20.85 18.23
CA LEU A 706 -4.09 20.00 17.04
C LEU A 706 -5.43 19.31 16.77
N TRP A 707 -6.04 18.76 17.82
CA TRP A 707 -7.32 18.06 17.74
C TRP A 707 -8.56 18.95 17.94
N LYS A 708 -8.39 20.28 18.04
CA LYS A 708 -9.47 21.22 18.35
C LYS A 708 -10.29 20.77 19.59
N ARG A 709 -9.60 20.33 20.65
CA ARG A 709 -10.17 19.92 21.95
C ARG A 709 -10.60 21.10 22.81
N GLU A 710 -10.47 22.33 22.32
CA GLU A 710 -10.96 23.53 23.01
C GLU A 710 -12.36 23.24 23.54
N SER A 711 -12.51 23.36 24.86
CA SER A 711 -13.78 23.14 25.55
C SER A 711 -14.81 23.97 24.82
N VAL A 712 -15.89 23.33 24.36
CA VAL A 712 -17.14 24.05 24.14
C VAL A 712 -17.33 24.82 25.44
N ARG A 713 -17.20 26.17 25.43
CA ARG A 713 -17.66 26.98 26.56
C ARG A 713 -19.02 26.41 26.86
N SER A 714 -19.22 25.87 28.06
CA SER A 714 -20.48 25.25 28.47
C SER A 714 -21.57 26.26 28.14
N VAL A 715 -22.16 26.10 26.96
CA VAL A 715 -23.40 26.78 26.66
C VAL A 715 -24.30 26.03 27.60
N GLU A 716 -24.77 26.70 28.64
CA GLU A 716 -25.90 26.27 29.46
C GLU A 716 -27.08 26.07 28.50
N GLN A 717 -27.06 24.99 27.72
CA GLN A 717 -28.16 24.55 26.91
C GLN A 717 -29.08 23.88 27.91
N ILE A 718 -30.08 24.64 28.35
CA ILE A 718 -31.22 24.13 29.08
C ILE A 718 -31.76 22.95 28.27
N VAL A 719 -31.64 21.75 28.83
CA VAL A 719 -32.13 20.53 28.19
C VAL A 719 -33.65 20.49 28.36
N ASP A 720 -34.38 20.48 27.25
CA ASP A 720 -35.82 20.22 27.30
C ASP A 720 -36.07 18.73 27.51
N PHE A 721 -36.30 18.33 28.76
CA PHE A 721 -36.68 16.96 29.13
C PHE A 721 -38.00 16.48 28.48
N ARG A 722 -38.74 17.37 27.81
CA ARG A 722 -39.94 17.01 27.02
C ARG A 722 -39.61 16.68 25.56
N SER A 723 -38.37 16.91 25.11
CA SER A 723 -37.92 16.56 23.77
C SER A 723 -38.06 15.07 23.55
N ARG A 724 -39.07 14.65 22.78
CA ARG A 724 -39.27 13.24 22.42
C ARG A 724 -38.22 12.72 21.45
N ALA A 725 -37.44 13.61 20.84
CA ALA A 725 -36.27 13.25 20.04
C ALA A 725 -35.05 12.94 20.91
N THR A 726 -34.91 13.57 22.07
CA THR A 726 -33.79 13.35 23.00
C THR A 726 -34.14 12.33 24.07
N PHE A 727 -35.38 12.31 24.53
CA PHE A 727 -35.92 11.42 25.56
C PHE A 727 -37.12 10.61 25.03
N PRO A 728 -36.88 9.68 24.09
CA PRO A 728 -37.95 8.88 23.50
C PRO A 728 -38.52 7.83 24.48
N PRO A 729 -39.83 7.56 24.44
CA PRO A 729 -40.45 6.39 25.08
C PRO A 729 -40.00 5.09 24.38
N ILE A 730 -40.26 3.93 24.99
CA ILE A 730 -39.79 2.62 24.50
C ILE A 730 -40.19 2.34 23.04
N ILE A 731 -41.41 2.73 22.66
CA ILE A 731 -41.98 2.48 21.32
C ILE A 731 -41.36 3.36 20.23
N HIS A 732 -40.74 4.47 20.64
CA HIS A 732 -40.04 5.40 19.75
C HIS A 732 -38.53 5.29 19.90
N LEU A 733 -38.03 4.28 20.64
CA LEU A 733 -36.59 4.08 20.73
C LEU A 733 -36.01 3.74 19.37
N PRO A 734 -34.91 4.40 18.97
CA PRO A 734 -34.32 4.21 17.66
C PRO A 734 -33.82 2.79 17.43
N VAL A 735 -34.36 2.13 16.40
CA VAL A 735 -33.79 0.90 15.82
C VAL A 735 -32.70 1.27 14.82
N SER A 736 -31.70 0.39 14.64
CA SER A 736 -30.49 0.65 13.84
C SER A 736 -30.74 0.97 12.35
N SER A 737 -31.96 0.79 11.86
CA SER A 737 -32.40 1.15 10.50
C SER A 737 -32.99 2.57 10.39
N ASN A 738 -33.20 3.29 11.50
CA ASN A 738 -33.85 4.59 11.50
C ASN A 738 -32.85 5.71 11.12
N SER A 739 -33.00 6.27 9.91
CA SER A 739 -32.12 7.31 9.37
C SER A 739 -32.17 8.66 10.09
N ASP A 740 -33.19 8.91 10.90
CA ASP A 740 -33.30 10.16 11.67
C ASP A 740 -32.32 10.14 12.86
N TYR A 741 -32.10 8.95 13.41
CA TYR A 741 -31.22 8.74 14.56
C TYR A 741 -29.90 8.11 14.19
N TYR A 742 -29.82 7.39 13.07
CA TYR A 742 -28.61 6.72 12.64
C TYR A 742 -28.16 7.20 11.26
N GLU A 743 -26.85 7.30 11.10
CA GLU A 743 -26.20 7.42 9.80
C GLU A 743 -25.51 6.10 9.49
N THR A 744 -25.77 5.56 8.30
CA THR A 744 -25.29 4.25 7.90
C THR A 744 -24.33 4.41 6.72
N ASN A 745 -23.18 3.76 6.78
CA ASN A 745 -22.24 3.72 5.67
C ASN A 745 -22.60 2.61 4.64
N GLU A 746 -21.94 2.59 3.48
CA GLU A 746 -22.17 1.60 2.41
C GLU A 746 -21.86 0.15 2.83
N VAL A 747 -21.23 -0.05 3.99
CA VAL A 747 -20.92 -1.37 4.58
C VAL A 747 -21.96 -1.76 5.64
N SER A 748 -23.13 -1.10 5.66
CA SER A 748 -24.22 -1.32 6.62
C SER A 748 -23.84 -1.10 8.09
N CYS A 749 -22.75 -0.37 8.37
CA CYS A 749 -22.39 0.05 9.71
C CYS A 749 -23.14 1.34 10.04
N SER A 750 -23.94 1.32 11.11
CA SER A 750 -24.75 2.45 11.57
C SER A 750 -24.12 3.13 12.79
N ARG A 751 -24.14 4.46 12.81
CA ARG A 751 -23.77 5.30 13.98
C ARG A 751 -24.91 6.22 14.36
N ALA A 752 -25.01 6.59 15.63
CA ALA A 752 -25.99 7.59 16.07
C ALA A 752 -25.66 8.99 15.51
N ARG A 753 -26.62 9.66 14.86
CA ARG A 753 -26.53 11.06 14.40
C ARG A 753 -26.53 12.03 15.59
N ASN A 754 -27.40 11.78 16.56
CA ASN A 754 -27.47 12.46 17.85
C ASN A 754 -27.67 11.38 18.93
N HIS A 755 -27.23 11.66 20.16
CA HIS A 755 -27.50 10.77 21.29
C HIS A 755 -28.92 11.01 21.84
N TRP A 756 -29.52 9.95 22.37
CA TRP A 756 -30.80 9.99 23.09
C TRP A 756 -30.63 9.31 24.45
N CYS A 757 -31.55 9.57 25.37
CA CYS A 757 -31.55 8.98 26.69
C CYS A 757 -32.96 8.47 27.00
N PHE A 758 -33.11 7.17 27.24
CA PHE A 758 -34.36 6.62 27.75
C PHE A 758 -34.48 6.95 29.25
N LEU A 759 -35.64 7.46 29.67
CA LEU A 759 -35.95 7.69 31.08
C LEU A 759 -37.07 6.74 31.53
N GLY A 760 -36.85 6.01 32.62
CA GLY A 760 -37.83 5.10 33.20
C GLY A 760 -37.88 5.17 34.72
N GLU A 761 -39.06 5.41 35.29
CA GLU A 761 -39.29 5.39 36.74
C GLU A 761 -39.38 3.94 37.25
N ILE A 762 -38.56 3.56 38.22
CA ILE A 762 -38.57 2.22 38.83
C ILE A 762 -39.90 2.03 39.56
N THR A 763 -40.71 1.07 39.13
CA THR A 763 -42.00 0.76 39.76
C THR A 763 -41.89 -0.32 40.82
N HIS A 764 -41.12 -1.38 40.54
CA HIS A 764 -40.81 -2.47 41.47
C HIS A 764 -39.62 -3.32 40.98
N THR A 765 -38.96 -3.98 41.93
CA THR A 765 -37.94 -5.01 41.67
C THR A 765 -38.64 -6.36 41.49
N THR A 766 -38.27 -7.15 40.48
CA THR A 766 -38.91 -8.45 40.25
C THR A 766 -38.55 -9.48 41.32
N LYS A 767 -39.45 -10.44 41.58
CA LYS A 767 -39.35 -11.43 42.68
C LYS A 767 -38.17 -12.42 42.58
N PHE A 768 -37.41 -12.42 41.47
CA PHE A 768 -36.27 -13.31 41.24
C PHE A 768 -34.94 -12.55 41.02
N GLY A 769 -34.64 -11.63 41.94
CA GLY A 769 -33.32 -11.03 42.13
C GLY A 769 -32.96 -9.93 41.13
N ASN A 770 -31.88 -9.19 41.44
CA ASN A 770 -31.38 -7.97 40.78
C ASN A 770 -31.20 -8.00 39.24
N SER A 771 -31.50 -9.12 38.58
CA SER A 771 -31.36 -9.33 37.15
C SER A 771 -32.34 -8.52 36.28
N SER A 772 -33.39 -7.93 36.86
CA SER A 772 -34.31 -7.05 36.11
C SER A 772 -35.09 -6.07 37.00
N LEU A 773 -35.52 -4.96 36.40
CA LEU A 773 -36.37 -3.94 36.99
C LEU A 773 -37.61 -3.75 36.12
N ALA A 774 -38.75 -3.52 36.76
CA ALA A 774 -39.90 -2.93 36.11
C ALA A 774 -39.75 -1.41 36.15
N VAL A 775 -39.74 -0.78 34.98
CA VAL A 775 -39.64 0.66 34.85
C VAL A 775 -40.79 1.20 34.01
N LYS A 776 -41.29 2.37 34.37
CA LYS A 776 -42.37 3.07 33.67
C LYS A 776 -41.77 4.18 32.84
N ASP A 777 -41.96 4.12 31.52
CA ASP A 777 -41.43 5.12 30.60
C ASP A 777 -42.17 6.47 30.68
N VAL A 778 -41.73 7.44 29.88
CA VAL A 778 -42.30 8.79 29.82
C VAL A 778 -43.76 8.85 29.35
N ASP A 779 -44.29 7.81 28.69
CA ASP A 779 -45.71 7.67 28.33
C ASP A 779 -46.50 6.88 29.36
N GLY A 780 -45.84 6.45 30.42
CA GLY A 780 -46.44 5.67 31.47
C GLY A 780 -46.57 4.18 31.16
N LYS A 781 -45.92 3.69 30.11
CA LYS A 781 -45.88 2.26 29.79
C LYS A 781 -44.88 1.57 30.69
N GLU A 782 -45.33 0.53 31.39
CA GLU A 782 -44.44 -0.34 32.16
C GLU A 782 -43.69 -1.27 31.22
N ILE A 783 -42.38 -1.39 31.42
CA ILE A 783 -41.48 -2.21 30.61
C ILE A 783 -40.47 -2.94 31.50
N LYS A 784 -39.90 -4.00 30.96
CA LYS A 784 -38.82 -4.77 31.59
C LYS A 784 -37.44 -4.22 31.19
N LEU A 785 -36.67 -3.77 32.16
CA LEU A 785 -35.23 -3.54 32.03
C LEU A 785 -34.48 -4.76 32.57
N LYS A 786 -33.78 -5.50 31.72
CA LYS A 786 -33.02 -6.70 32.10
C LYS A 786 -31.51 -6.42 32.08
N PHE A 787 -30.82 -6.83 33.14
CA PHE A 787 -29.37 -6.78 33.24
C PHE A 787 -28.77 -8.13 32.84
N GLU A 788 -27.99 -8.15 31.77
CA GLU A 788 -27.20 -9.29 31.29
C GLU A 788 -25.70 -9.08 31.57
N THR A 789 -25.38 -8.13 32.44
CA THR A 789 -24.06 -7.96 33.06
C THR A 789 -23.66 -9.22 33.86
N GLU A 790 -22.36 -9.38 34.13
CA GLU A 790 -21.87 -10.55 34.91
C GLU A 790 -22.53 -10.63 36.29
N GLU A 791 -22.66 -9.49 36.96
CA GLU A 791 -23.27 -9.36 38.29
C GLU A 791 -24.80 -9.28 38.24
N LYS A 792 -25.41 -9.34 37.05
CA LYS A 792 -26.86 -9.32 36.81
C LYS A 792 -27.56 -8.21 37.61
N GLY A 793 -27.11 -6.96 37.46
CA GLY A 793 -27.68 -5.79 38.11
C GLY A 793 -27.29 -5.59 39.58
N ARG A 794 -26.43 -6.45 40.17
CA ARG A 794 -25.92 -6.27 41.55
C ARG A 794 -24.83 -5.21 41.68
N GLU A 795 -24.28 -4.79 40.55
CA GLU A 795 -23.37 -3.65 40.42
C GLU A 795 -24.06 -2.32 40.76
N LEU A 796 -25.41 -2.26 40.73
CA LEU A 796 -26.16 -1.12 41.24
C LEU A 796 -26.24 -1.18 42.78
N PRO A 797 -25.92 -0.07 43.49
CA PRO A 797 -26.09 0.03 44.92
C PRO A 797 -27.53 -0.32 45.35
N PRO A 798 -27.74 -1.30 46.25
CA PRO A 798 -29.08 -1.75 46.66
C PRO A 798 -29.96 -0.63 47.23
N ASN A 799 -29.35 0.41 47.79
CA ASN A 799 -30.03 1.58 48.32
C ASN A 799 -30.52 2.58 47.24
N ARG A 800 -30.10 2.43 45.98
CA ARG A 800 -30.48 3.32 44.86
C ARG A 800 -31.51 2.69 43.93
N VAL A 801 -31.62 1.36 43.93
CA VAL A 801 -32.67 0.65 43.19
C VAL A 801 -33.96 0.65 44.02
N ARG A 802 -34.65 1.79 44.04
CA ARG A 802 -35.87 1.99 44.84
C ARG A 802 -37.04 2.40 43.96
N LYS A 803 -38.23 2.00 44.37
CA LYS A 803 -39.47 2.48 43.76
C LYS A 803 -39.52 4.01 43.77
N GLY A 804 -39.85 4.61 42.64
CA GLY A 804 -39.95 6.05 42.43
C GLY A 804 -38.68 6.73 41.92
N TYR A 805 -37.55 6.02 41.83
CA TYR A 805 -36.29 6.57 41.29
C TYR A 805 -36.28 6.43 39.77
N THR A 806 -35.52 7.27 39.06
CA THR A 806 -35.45 7.25 37.60
C THR A 806 -34.17 6.59 37.11
N VAL A 807 -34.29 5.64 36.18
CA VAL A 807 -33.18 5.11 35.40
C VAL A 807 -33.11 5.88 34.08
N ALA A 808 -31.92 6.40 33.77
CA ALA A 808 -31.59 7.08 32.52
C ALA A 808 -30.61 6.22 31.73
N ILE A 809 -30.96 5.82 30.50
CA ILE A 809 -30.15 4.93 29.65
C ILE A 809 -29.78 5.63 28.34
N ILE A 810 -28.51 5.96 28.15
CA ILE A 810 -28.01 6.64 26.95
C ILE A 810 -27.93 5.66 25.78
N ASN A 811 -28.40 6.10 24.62
CA ASN A 811 -28.51 5.34 23.38
C ASN A 811 -29.24 3.99 23.57
N ALA A 812 -30.23 3.95 24.47
CA ALA A 812 -31.02 2.76 24.75
C ALA A 812 -31.62 2.16 23.47
N LYS A 813 -31.66 0.83 23.40
CA LYS A 813 -32.25 0.08 22.29
C LYS A 813 -33.42 -0.76 22.79
N PRO A 814 -34.51 -0.86 22.01
CA PRO A 814 -35.57 -1.78 22.34
C PRO A 814 -35.07 -3.22 22.12
N HIS A 815 -35.48 -4.13 23.01
CA HIS A 815 -35.18 -5.54 22.95
C HIS A 815 -36.48 -6.35 23.07
N GLU A 816 -36.65 -7.33 22.20
CA GLU A 816 -37.79 -8.24 22.24
C GLU A 816 -37.41 -9.51 23.02
N PHE A 817 -38.08 -9.74 24.14
CA PHE A 817 -37.90 -10.91 24.98
C PHE A 817 -38.76 -12.09 24.46
N PRO A 818 -38.21 -13.32 24.47
CA PRO A 818 -38.89 -14.49 23.92
C PRO A 818 -40.12 -14.97 24.71
N ILE A 819 -40.30 -14.52 25.96
CA ILE A 819 -41.39 -14.93 26.86
C ILE A 819 -42.07 -13.66 27.40
N GLU A 820 -43.41 -13.61 27.32
CA GLU A 820 -44.20 -12.57 27.97
C GLU A 820 -44.13 -12.74 29.49
N ASP A 821 -43.65 -11.71 30.18
CA ASP A 821 -43.70 -11.64 31.64
C ASP A 821 -44.99 -10.91 32.02
N GLU A 822 -45.97 -11.64 32.54
CA GLU A 822 -47.29 -11.10 32.95
C GLU A 822 -47.16 -9.94 33.97
N ASN A 823 -46.02 -9.81 34.65
CA ASN A 823 -45.79 -8.79 35.68
C ASN A 823 -45.04 -7.53 35.19
N CYS A 824 -44.51 -7.49 33.96
CA CYS A 824 -43.59 -6.41 33.53
C CYS A 824 -43.87 -5.83 32.13
N GLY A 825 -45.13 -5.85 31.69
CA GLY A 825 -45.56 -5.06 30.53
C GLY A 825 -45.03 -5.55 29.17
N GLY A 826 -45.37 -6.79 28.80
CA GLY A 826 -45.29 -7.30 27.42
C GLY A 826 -43.90 -7.75 26.94
N LYS A 827 -43.80 -8.17 25.67
CA LYS A 827 -42.57 -8.74 25.06
C LYS A 827 -41.42 -7.75 24.84
N ILE A 828 -41.67 -6.44 24.88
CA ILE A 828 -40.67 -5.42 24.50
C ILE A 828 -40.17 -4.69 25.73
N GLY A 829 -38.85 -4.66 25.92
CA GLY A 829 -38.21 -3.91 27.00
C GLY A 829 -36.80 -3.45 26.61
N ILE A 830 -35.92 -3.28 27.58
CA ILE A 830 -34.52 -2.87 27.36
C ILE A 830 -33.62 -3.95 27.93
N LEU A 831 -32.64 -4.37 27.13
CA LEU A 831 -31.57 -5.26 27.56
C LEU A 831 -30.30 -4.44 27.74
N HIS A 832 -29.69 -4.51 28.91
CA HIS A 832 -28.42 -3.87 29.22
C HIS A 832 -27.37 -4.92 29.59
N ASP A 833 -26.26 -4.92 28.87
CA ASP A 833 -25.24 -5.97 28.89
C ASP A 833 -23.84 -5.46 29.30
N ASP A 834 -23.69 -4.17 29.64
CA ASP A 834 -22.38 -3.55 29.84
C ASP A 834 -22.19 -2.87 31.21
N GLU A 835 -21.57 -3.60 32.14
CA GLU A 835 -21.28 -3.18 33.51
C GLU A 835 -20.38 -1.93 33.63
N LEU A 836 -19.53 -1.65 32.64
CA LEU A 836 -18.57 -0.52 32.70
C LEU A 836 -19.24 0.84 32.44
N TYR A 837 -20.52 0.83 32.11
CA TYR A 837 -21.31 2.02 31.83
C TYR A 837 -22.45 2.25 32.82
N LEU A 838 -22.50 1.48 33.90
CA LEU A 838 -23.42 1.67 35.01
C LEU A 838 -22.80 2.62 36.04
N HIS A 839 -23.45 3.75 36.26
CA HIS A 839 -23.06 4.71 37.29
C HIS A 839 -24.25 5.10 38.15
N THR A 840 -23.98 5.40 39.43
CA THR A 840 -24.99 5.95 40.32
C THR A 840 -24.52 7.29 40.86
N PHE A 841 -25.40 8.27 40.77
CA PHE A 841 -25.15 9.61 41.31
C PHE A 841 -25.79 9.72 42.69
N PHE A 842 -25.15 10.52 43.55
CA PHE A 842 -25.52 10.59 44.96
C PHE A 842 -26.73 11.52 45.24
N SER A 843 -27.23 12.23 44.23
CA SER A 843 -28.13 13.38 44.36
C SER A 843 -29.53 13.18 43.74
N ARG A 844 -30.50 14.01 44.19
CA ARG A 844 -31.96 13.86 44.03
C ARG A 844 -32.51 14.62 42.82
N ALA A 845 -33.13 13.90 41.88
CA ALA A 845 -34.00 14.38 40.81
C ALA A 845 -35.44 14.59 41.31
N ILE A 846 -35.85 15.85 41.44
CA ILE A 846 -37.20 16.20 41.88
C ILE A 846 -38.13 16.29 40.67
N ARG A 847 -39.17 15.45 40.63
CA ARG A 847 -40.33 15.63 39.75
C ARG A 847 -41.15 16.82 40.22
N VAL A 848 -41.32 17.85 39.38
CA VAL A 848 -42.15 19.02 39.69
C VAL A 848 -43.45 18.92 38.89
N GLU A 849 -44.57 18.72 39.59
CA GLU A 849 -45.90 18.72 38.99
C GLU A 849 -46.45 20.15 38.84
N ARG A 850 -47.22 20.36 37.76
CA ARG A 850 -47.69 21.69 37.31
C ARG A 850 -48.71 22.35 38.24
N SER A 851 -49.14 21.69 39.31
CA SER A 851 -50.19 22.15 40.24
C SER A 851 -49.68 23.16 41.26
N ASP A 852 -48.36 23.30 41.44
CA ASP A 852 -47.78 24.24 42.40
C ASP A 852 -47.27 25.50 41.70
N SER A 853 -48.16 26.49 41.56
CA SER A 853 -47.88 27.77 40.91
C SER A 853 -46.85 28.63 41.65
N SER A 854 -46.52 28.27 42.90
CA SER A 854 -45.54 28.97 43.73
C SER A 854 -44.08 28.75 43.29
N ILE A 855 -43.81 27.71 42.49
CA ILE A 855 -42.46 27.27 42.09
C ILE A 855 -42.06 27.77 40.69
N PHE A 856 -43.01 28.29 39.89
CA PHE A 856 -42.76 28.75 38.50
C PHE A 856 -42.28 30.20 38.39
N ASN A 857 -41.52 30.68 39.39
CA ASN A 857 -40.77 31.91 39.23
C ASN A 857 -39.44 31.58 38.52
N ARG A 858 -39.32 31.98 37.26
CA ARG A 858 -38.25 31.61 36.31
C ARG A 858 -36.82 31.88 36.80
N ILE A 859 -36.68 32.68 37.85
CA ILE A 859 -35.41 33.10 38.47
C ILE A 859 -34.96 32.13 39.60
N GLN A 860 -35.89 31.44 40.30
CA GLN A 860 -35.53 30.55 41.42
C GLN A 860 -35.13 29.12 41.00
N TRP A 861 -35.49 28.70 39.79
CA TRP A 861 -35.12 27.38 39.25
C TRP A 861 -33.64 27.30 38.85
N SER A 862 -33.09 28.38 38.29
CA SER A 862 -31.68 28.48 37.90
C SER A 862 -30.73 28.50 39.10
N GLU A 863 -31.21 28.84 40.31
CA GLU A 863 -30.38 28.90 41.51
C GLU A 863 -30.32 27.56 42.29
N ASN A 864 -31.29 26.66 42.12
CA ASN A 864 -31.44 25.48 43.00
C ASN A 864 -31.10 24.11 42.36
N VAL A 865 -31.11 23.96 41.03
CA VAL A 865 -30.71 22.68 40.37
C VAL A 865 -29.93 22.85 39.04
N PRO A 866 -28.86 23.68 38.95
CA PRO A 866 -28.06 23.79 37.72
C PRO A 866 -27.43 22.44 37.30
N TRP A 867 -26.87 21.72 38.29
CA TRP A 867 -26.00 20.56 38.07
C TRP A 867 -26.70 19.35 37.42
N MET A 868 -28.01 19.14 37.60
CA MET A 868 -28.70 17.96 37.06
C MET A 868 -29.03 18.12 35.57
N SER A 869 -29.37 19.34 35.14
CA SER A 869 -29.43 19.69 33.73
C SER A 869 -28.04 19.54 33.12
N ASP A 870 -27.01 20.00 33.82
CA ASP A 870 -25.63 19.92 33.34
C ASP A 870 -25.16 18.47 33.20
N GLU A 871 -25.34 17.59 34.17
CA GLU A 871 -24.88 16.19 34.11
C GLU A 871 -25.54 15.39 32.99
N ILE A 872 -26.87 15.50 32.81
CA ILE A 872 -27.59 14.79 31.74
C ILE A 872 -27.29 15.44 30.38
N SER A 873 -27.17 16.77 30.31
CA SER A 873 -26.76 17.47 29.09
C SER A 873 -25.34 17.06 28.68
N LEU A 874 -24.40 17.03 29.62
CA LEU A 874 -23.01 16.63 29.40
C LEU A 874 -22.92 15.17 28.98
N ALA A 875 -23.70 14.28 29.60
CA ALA A 875 -23.73 12.85 29.27
C ALA A 875 -24.36 12.57 27.89
N VAL A 876 -25.39 13.32 27.49
CA VAL A 876 -25.98 13.24 26.14
C VAL A 876 -25.07 13.90 25.09
N GLN A 877 -24.29 14.92 25.45
CA GLN A 877 -23.40 15.63 24.51
C GLN A 877 -22.03 14.99 24.36
N VAL A 878 -21.59 14.16 25.31
CA VAL A 878 -20.25 13.55 25.32
C VAL A 878 -20.37 12.01 25.31
N PRO A 879 -20.06 11.33 24.19
CA PRO A 879 -20.20 9.87 24.07
C PRO A 879 -19.36 9.04 25.06
N ALA A 880 -18.42 9.67 25.77
CA ALA A 880 -17.53 9.02 26.72
C ALA A 880 -18.11 8.90 28.15
N MET A 881 -19.24 9.55 28.46
CA MET A 881 -19.78 9.60 29.82
C MET A 881 -21.08 8.78 29.96
N PHE A 882 -20.91 7.53 30.42
CA PHE A 882 -21.92 6.64 31.06
C PHE A 882 -23.15 6.23 30.20
N ASN A 883 -23.55 4.96 30.23
CA ASN A 883 -24.75 4.50 29.50
C ASN A 883 -25.96 4.31 30.41
N VAL A 884 -25.81 4.13 31.73
CA VAL A 884 -26.94 3.98 32.65
C VAL A 884 -26.70 4.79 33.92
N LEU A 885 -27.66 5.66 34.27
CA LEU A 885 -27.65 6.51 35.45
C LEU A 885 -28.90 6.25 36.29
N VAL A 886 -28.77 6.18 37.62
CA VAL A 886 -29.91 6.13 38.55
C VAL A 886 -29.98 7.44 39.32
N LEU A 887 -31.10 8.13 39.20
CA LEU A 887 -31.36 9.45 39.79
C LEU A 887 -32.51 9.34 40.80
N GLN A 888 -32.35 9.97 41.97
CA GLN A 888 -33.29 9.83 43.10
C GLN A 888 -34.56 10.65 42.96
#